data_AF-W6L1T0-F1
#
_entry.id   AF-W6L1T0-F1
#
_cell.length_a   1.000
_cell.length_b   1.000
_cell.length_c   1.000
_cell.angle_alpha   90.00
_cell.angle_beta   90.00
_cell.angle_gamma   90.00
#
_symmetry.space_group_name_H-M   'P 1'
#
loop_
_entity.id
_entity.type
_entity.pdbx_description
1 polymer ?
#
loop_
_entity_poly.entity_id
_entity_poly.type
_entity_poly.pdbx_seq_one_letter_code
_entity_poly.pdbx_strand_id
1 'polypeptide(L)'
;MSPVQQTDSEASTFSDDDLDEKALFQLSWLDVLARLFVDVKQVKEPEVSPYPIANINYSSAFDLAMGYYRALRPTMTSLYSSKPFSPSIQTSLSAIGGPASCAKWMLLLSFTMRQCIAHYTIWKDRRDFVLCPAMFQWATQEQIHSIDFNQPLNHQNSQDELAELAEMTKSEKILQLKYEDLVRQWLPQHEDLVAPKHKDSKGVEYCFSLWRAVRWELQTIGCFSRLYHKNFQVWHHRKELLNHVLKTMNTNDARFSSVMATAVNFDDYLLDEHGMSFADIDERVACEAVLFHKDAKNYHIWLHRSWFISAFPFLINLPEGWDKWRIFLGMFPEIKSHDVITNTTAADFSVDPLWKEINCRRLLLPSCPLADEITFTSLMIQEDHFNNSAWCHRFLIIRKYLVEALLRQHHAQQRHADLVILKDVISAVCQLEVDFGLQWAIVEPTNECAFVYARSMAELHQTAILRLLLFERADEDAVDSSTCADSFLLSDLMPPLASVCVQEGLSEDSFHEDDTECEPPRTLEGTDSPLNGKPRKFHYQISNFAYRVRKLSWNEYLNTFALVFFQNGVLRTYGVPRVRELQHAFEQASLEHAPSPPSYGAAVDKEEVGSVRAAMYTNSSQFMLDNMWQVLAAQYHSAFNFLEQTWLLYGDSAFKVSVEQTRRPEDYVVRGVTPDMRTPSLAKGKESTVVSTTADAEALNNNNSNPKEKKPLPAVSLFLTVEADALYLAKRLLLEDPIRSKYWKNEVWTVLYRQY
;
A
#
# COMPACT_ATOMS: atom_id res chain seq x y z
N MET A 1 12.81 4.79 25.97
CA MET A 1 11.83 5.84 26.31
C MET A 1 10.94 5.32 27.42
N SER A 2 10.43 6.17 28.31
CA SER A 2 9.46 5.76 29.34
C SER A 2 8.18 5.22 28.69
N PRO A 3 7.47 4.26 29.31
CA PRO A 3 6.23 3.74 28.75
C PRO A 3 5.19 4.87 28.71
N VAL A 4 4.63 5.11 27.52
CA VAL A 4 3.45 5.97 27.38
C VAL A 4 2.30 5.24 28.08
N GLN A 5 1.78 5.85 29.16
CA GLN A 5 0.60 5.31 29.82
C GLN A 5 -0.58 5.38 28.85
N GLN A 6 -1.23 4.24 28.60
CA GLN A 6 -2.56 4.23 28.02
C GLN A 6 -3.51 4.90 29.03
N THR A 7 -3.94 6.12 28.73
CA THR A 7 -5.04 6.79 29.40
C THR A 7 -6.06 7.22 28.35
N ASP A 8 -7.22 6.56 28.36
CA ASP A 8 -8.52 7.04 27.89
C ASP A 8 -8.61 7.61 26.45
N SER A 9 -8.26 6.81 25.43
CA SER A 9 -8.53 7.19 24.02
C SER A 9 -10.00 7.00 23.59
N GLU A 10 -10.75 6.11 24.25
CA GLU A 10 -12.17 5.89 23.91
C GLU A 10 -13.01 7.16 24.15
N ALA A 11 -12.68 7.94 25.18
CA ALA A 11 -13.39 9.17 25.53
C ALA A 11 -13.23 10.30 24.49
N SER A 12 -12.09 10.40 23.79
CA SER A 12 -11.92 11.40 22.74
C SER A 12 -12.66 11.02 21.45
N THR A 13 -12.64 9.74 21.07
CA THR A 13 -13.31 9.27 19.84
C THR A 13 -14.83 9.40 19.88
N PHE A 14 -15.45 9.26 21.05
CA PHE A 14 -16.88 9.57 21.23
C PHE A 14 -17.17 11.07 21.11
N SER A 15 -16.29 11.93 21.64
CA SER A 15 -16.44 13.38 21.56
C SER A 15 -16.37 13.90 20.12
N ASP A 16 -15.52 13.33 19.27
CA ASP A 16 -15.36 13.76 17.88
C ASP A 16 -16.52 13.29 16.97
N ASP A 17 -17.04 12.07 17.19
CA ASP A 17 -18.21 11.58 16.44
C ASP A 17 -19.47 12.40 16.77
N ASP A 18 -19.73 12.72 18.05
CA ASP A 18 -20.86 13.55 18.46
C ASP A 18 -20.80 14.96 17.83
N LEU A 19 -19.60 15.54 17.72
CA LEU A 19 -19.38 16.84 17.07
C LEU A 19 -19.59 16.76 15.56
N ASP A 20 -19.11 15.70 14.90
CA ASP A 20 -19.31 15.46 13.48
C ASP A 20 -20.78 15.18 13.12
N GLU A 21 -21.46 14.36 13.90
CA GLU A 21 -22.89 14.08 13.72
C GLU A 21 -23.71 15.34 13.92
N LYS A 22 -23.39 16.15 14.94
CA LYS A 22 -24.00 17.46 15.16
C LYS A 22 -23.78 18.38 13.96
N ALA A 23 -22.56 18.47 13.42
CA ALA A 23 -22.26 19.30 12.24
C ALA A 23 -23.07 18.84 11.01
N LEU A 24 -23.11 17.53 10.73
CA LEU A 24 -23.91 16.97 9.63
C LEU A 24 -25.42 17.06 9.85
N PHE A 25 -25.89 17.09 11.09
CA PHE A 25 -27.30 17.27 11.42
C PHE A 25 -27.80 18.67 11.05
N GLN A 26 -26.95 19.69 11.09
CA GLN A 26 -27.29 21.04 10.61
C GLN A 26 -27.73 21.02 9.14
N LEU A 27 -27.12 20.16 8.32
CA LEU A 27 -27.48 19.94 6.91
C LEU A 27 -28.80 19.15 6.72
N SER A 28 -29.56 18.96 7.81
CA SER A 28 -30.94 18.47 7.81
C SER A 28 -31.96 19.54 8.23
N TRP A 29 -31.53 20.79 8.45
CA TRP A 29 -32.41 21.94 8.74
C TRP A 29 -33.06 22.50 7.47
N LEU A 30 -34.02 21.73 6.96
CA LEU A 30 -34.78 22.03 5.74
C LEU A 30 -35.62 23.30 5.84
N ASP A 31 -35.97 23.72 7.05
CA ASP A 31 -36.61 24.99 7.36
C ASP A 31 -35.70 26.18 7.02
N VAL A 32 -34.42 26.11 7.42
CA VAL A 32 -33.41 27.11 7.04
C VAL A 32 -33.15 27.08 5.53
N LEU A 33 -33.07 25.89 4.94
CA LEU A 33 -32.88 25.74 3.49
C LEU A 33 -34.03 26.36 2.68
N ALA A 34 -35.28 26.03 3.02
CA ALA A 34 -36.45 26.58 2.33
C ALA A 34 -36.52 28.11 2.45
N ARG A 35 -36.13 28.66 3.60
CA ARG A 35 -36.05 30.11 3.84
C ARG A 35 -34.97 30.79 3.01
N LEU A 36 -33.77 30.20 2.90
CA LEU A 36 -32.67 30.72 2.07
C LEU A 36 -33.01 30.79 0.58
N PHE A 37 -33.89 29.91 0.10
CA PHE A 37 -34.25 29.75 -1.30
C PHE A 37 -35.73 30.02 -1.59
N VAL A 38 -36.37 30.88 -0.79
CA VAL A 38 -37.79 31.25 -0.95
C VAL A 38 -38.12 31.80 -2.35
N ASP A 39 -37.19 32.53 -2.97
CA ASP A 39 -37.34 33.12 -4.31
C ASP A 39 -37.05 32.12 -5.46
N VAL A 40 -36.59 30.90 -5.15
CA VAL A 40 -36.17 29.91 -6.16
C VAL A 40 -37.25 28.86 -6.35
N LYS A 41 -37.77 28.76 -7.58
CA LYS A 41 -38.70 27.68 -7.93
C LYS A 41 -37.95 26.35 -8.08
N GLN A 42 -38.28 25.39 -7.23
CA GLN A 42 -37.72 24.03 -7.28
C GLN A 42 -38.01 23.34 -8.62
N VAL A 43 -37.02 22.59 -9.14
CA VAL A 43 -37.14 21.79 -10.36
C VAL A 43 -37.17 20.30 -9.97
N LYS A 44 -38.32 19.65 -10.21
CA LYS A 44 -38.47 18.21 -9.98
C LYS A 44 -37.48 17.39 -10.81
N GLU A 45 -37.26 16.14 -10.41
CA GLU A 45 -36.58 15.17 -11.25
C GLU A 45 -37.30 15.05 -12.61
N PRO A 46 -36.61 15.16 -13.75
CA PRO A 46 -37.26 14.98 -15.04
C PRO A 46 -37.75 13.54 -15.18
N GLU A 47 -39.03 13.37 -15.52
CA GLU A 47 -39.60 12.07 -15.89
C GLU A 47 -39.00 11.61 -17.23
N VAL A 48 -37.89 10.88 -17.18
CA VAL A 48 -37.15 10.41 -18.37
C VAL A 48 -37.96 9.39 -19.19
N SER A 49 -38.95 8.74 -18.58
CA SER A 49 -39.82 7.74 -19.21
C SER A 49 -41.21 7.75 -18.55
N PRO A 50 -42.31 7.58 -19.32
CA PRO A 50 -43.64 7.32 -18.75
C PRO A 50 -43.74 5.97 -18.03
N TYR A 51 -42.73 5.10 -18.22
CA TYR A 51 -42.54 3.85 -17.50
C TYR A 51 -41.15 3.88 -16.83
N PRO A 52 -41.00 4.52 -15.66
CA PRO A 52 -39.72 4.62 -14.99
C PRO A 52 -39.29 3.26 -14.43
N ILE A 53 -38.08 2.82 -14.77
CA ILE A 53 -37.48 1.58 -14.26
C ILE A 53 -36.68 1.93 -13.00
N ALA A 54 -36.85 1.13 -11.94
CA ALA A 54 -36.23 1.37 -10.63
C ALA A 54 -36.52 2.78 -10.05
N ASN A 55 -37.75 3.26 -10.22
CA ASN A 55 -38.18 4.54 -9.63
C ASN A 55 -38.01 4.52 -8.11
N ILE A 56 -37.30 5.52 -7.57
CA ILE A 56 -37.09 5.66 -6.13
C ILE A 56 -38.12 6.66 -5.59
N ASN A 57 -38.89 6.23 -4.60
CA ASN A 57 -39.76 7.15 -3.85
C ASN A 57 -38.89 7.96 -2.89
N TYR A 58 -38.37 9.08 -3.36
CA TYR A 58 -37.55 9.99 -2.57
C TYR A 58 -38.32 10.61 -1.40
N SER A 59 -37.59 11.01 -0.36
CA SER A 59 -38.15 11.77 0.75
C SER A 59 -38.39 13.23 0.34
N SER A 60 -39.34 13.90 0.99
CA SER A 60 -39.55 15.35 0.81
C SER A 60 -38.29 16.18 1.10
N ALA A 61 -37.42 15.70 2.00
CA ALA A 61 -36.11 16.27 2.28
C ALA A 61 -35.17 16.23 1.06
N PHE A 62 -35.08 15.07 0.42
CA PHE A 62 -34.29 14.87 -0.79
C PHE A 62 -34.83 15.71 -1.95
N ASP A 63 -36.14 15.64 -2.19
CA ASP A 63 -36.81 16.37 -3.26
C ASP A 63 -36.67 17.90 -3.12
N LEU A 64 -36.75 18.42 -1.90
CA LEU A 64 -36.55 19.84 -1.60
C LEU A 64 -35.13 20.30 -1.98
N ALA A 65 -34.10 19.63 -1.43
CA ALA A 65 -32.71 20.02 -1.64
C ALA A 65 -32.26 19.79 -3.09
N MET A 66 -32.57 18.61 -3.66
CA MET A 66 -32.26 18.31 -5.06
C MET A 66 -33.09 19.17 -6.02
N GLY A 67 -34.29 19.60 -5.62
CA GLY A 67 -35.13 20.52 -6.37
C GLY A 67 -34.50 21.90 -6.54
N TYR A 68 -33.93 22.47 -5.47
CA TYR A 68 -33.17 23.72 -5.54
C TYR A 68 -31.86 23.54 -6.32
N TYR A 69 -31.14 22.42 -6.11
CA TYR A 69 -29.89 22.13 -6.84
C TYR A 69 -30.13 22.05 -8.36
N ARG A 70 -31.14 21.30 -8.81
CA ARG A 70 -31.52 21.20 -10.23
C ARG A 70 -31.91 22.56 -10.82
N ALA A 71 -32.57 23.43 -10.04
CA ALA A 71 -32.96 24.77 -10.47
C ALA A 71 -31.75 25.70 -10.70
N LEU A 72 -30.77 25.69 -9.80
CA LEU A 72 -29.64 26.63 -9.82
C LEU A 72 -28.40 26.12 -10.58
N ARG A 73 -28.21 24.80 -10.67
CA ARG A 73 -27.01 24.18 -11.27
C ARG A 73 -26.68 24.70 -12.68
N PRO A 74 -27.60 24.81 -13.65
CA PRO A 74 -27.24 25.26 -15.00
C PRO A 74 -26.61 26.66 -14.99
N THR A 75 -27.19 27.58 -14.23
CA THR A 75 -26.69 28.94 -14.04
C THR A 75 -25.32 28.93 -13.35
N MET A 76 -25.19 28.24 -12.21
CA MET A 76 -23.95 28.24 -11.44
C MET A 76 -22.79 27.59 -12.19
N THR A 77 -23.01 26.43 -12.82
CA THR A 77 -21.98 25.76 -13.65
C THR A 77 -21.51 26.62 -14.83
N SER A 78 -22.40 27.41 -15.44
CA SER A 78 -22.03 28.33 -16.52
C SER A 78 -21.10 29.46 -16.06
N LEU A 79 -21.17 29.88 -14.80
CA LEU A 79 -20.35 30.98 -14.27
C LEU A 79 -18.88 30.56 -14.11
N TYR A 80 -18.61 29.48 -13.38
CA TYR A 80 -17.24 29.01 -13.16
C TYR A 80 -16.65 28.18 -14.31
N SER A 81 -17.45 27.79 -15.31
CA SER A 81 -16.93 27.27 -16.59
C SER A 81 -16.42 28.35 -17.53
N SER A 82 -16.70 29.64 -17.26
CA SER A 82 -16.21 30.76 -18.06
C SER A 82 -14.76 31.13 -17.70
N LYS A 83 -14.01 31.71 -18.65
CA LYS A 83 -12.58 32.04 -18.41
C LYS A 83 -12.44 32.99 -17.21
N PRO A 84 -11.52 32.71 -16.25
CA PRO A 84 -11.59 33.21 -14.86
C PRO A 84 -11.45 34.73 -14.62
N PHE A 85 -11.34 35.56 -15.68
CA PHE A 85 -11.19 37.02 -15.57
C PHE A 85 -12.03 37.79 -16.60
N SER A 86 -13.17 37.24 -17.04
CA SER A 86 -14.11 38.03 -17.84
C SER A 86 -14.88 39.03 -16.96
N PRO A 87 -14.93 40.34 -17.30
CA PRO A 87 -15.77 41.30 -16.59
C PRO A 87 -17.26 40.95 -16.63
N SER A 88 -17.68 40.03 -17.52
CA SER A 88 -19.04 39.46 -17.50
C SER A 88 -19.38 38.73 -16.21
N ILE A 89 -18.42 38.20 -15.44
CA ILE A 89 -18.71 37.41 -14.22
C ILE A 89 -19.36 38.29 -13.15
N GLN A 90 -18.88 39.51 -12.92
CA GLN A 90 -19.52 40.44 -11.97
C GLN A 90 -20.94 40.84 -12.42
N THR A 91 -21.13 41.10 -13.72
CA THR A 91 -22.46 41.40 -14.29
C THR A 91 -23.41 40.20 -14.19
N SER A 92 -22.92 38.98 -14.38
CA SER A 92 -23.73 37.77 -14.26
C SER A 92 -24.02 37.41 -12.80
N LEU A 93 -23.08 37.66 -11.87
CA LEU A 93 -23.31 37.54 -10.43
C LEU A 93 -24.40 38.52 -9.96
N SER A 94 -24.35 39.79 -10.35
CA SER A 94 -25.38 40.76 -9.97
C SER A 94 -26.77 40.38 -10.51
N ALA A 95 -26.84 39.75 -11.69
CA ALA A 95 -28.09 39.23 -12.25
C ALA A 95 -28.69 38.03 -11.49
N ILE A 96 -27.94 37.37 -10.59
CA ILE A 96 -28.40 36.20 -9.82
C ILE A 96 -28.45 36.44 -8.30
N GLY A 97 -28.41 37.70 -7.85
CA GLY A 97 -28.46 38.07 -6.42
C GLY A 97 -27.13 38.52 -5.81
N GLY A 98 -26.07 38.70 -6.61
CA GLY A 98 -24.79 39.26 -6.18
C GLY A 98 -23.88 38.27 -5.45
N PRO A 99 -22.86 38.78 -4.72
CA PRO A 99 -21.88 37.95 -3.99
C PRO A 99 -22.52 36.93 -3.03
N ALA A 100 -23.59 37.33 -2.35
CA ALA A 100 -24.37 36.48 -1.45
C ALA A 100 -24.85 35.15 -2.09
N SER A 101 -25.05 35.11 -3.41
CA SER A 101 -25.44 33.90 -4.13
C SER A 101 -24.33 32.85 -4.22
N CYS A 102 -23.05 33.25 -4.12
CA CYS A 102 -21.93 32.31 -3.96
C CYS A 102 -22.03 31.56 -2.63
N ALA A 103 -22.30 32.27 -1.53
CA ALA A 103 -22.47 31.68 -0.21
C ALA A 103 -23.72 30.78 -0.14
N LYS A 104 -24.86 31.23 -0.68
CA LYS A 104 -26.06 30.39 -0.84
C LYS A 104 -25.74 29.09 -1.59
N TRP A 105 -25.06 29.15 -2.73
CA TRP A 105 -24.70 27.98 -3.52
C TRP A 105 -23.83 26.98 -2.75
N MET A 106 -22.83 27.48 -2.00
CA MET A 106 -21.97 26.63 -1.18
C MET A 106 -22.75 25.88 -0.08
N LEU A 107 -23.68 26.56 0.60
CA LEU A 107 -24.59 25.92 1.56
C LEU A 107 -25.48 24.86 0.88
N LEU A 108 -26.08 25.16 -0.27
CA LEU A 108 -26.93 24.22 -1.01
C LEU A 108 -26.16 22.96 -1.44
N LEU A 109 -24.91 23.12 -1.86
CA LEU A 109 -24.02 21.98 -2.11
C LEU A 109 -23.84 21.13 -0.85
N SER A 110 -23.57 21.74 0.32
CA SER A 110 -23.51 21.00 1.60
C SER A 110 -24.81 20.23 1.90
N PHE A 111 -25.98 20.89 1.81
CA PHE A 111 -27.28 20.24 2.03
C PHE A 111 -27.51 19.05 1.09
N THR A 112 -27.19 19.20 -0.20
CA THR A 112 -27.42 18.15 -1.20
C THR A 112 -26.44 16.97 -1.04
N MET A 113 -25.20 17.21 -0.63
CA MET A 113 -24.26 16.16 -0.21
C MET A 113 -24.81 15.32 0.95
N ARG A 114 -25.46 15.96 1.94
CA ARG A 114 -26.07 15.24 3.06
C ARG A 114 -27.25 14.36 2.65
N GLN A 115 -27.99 14.72 1.59
CA GLN A 115 -29.07 13.90 1.03
C GLN A 115 -28.56 12.72 0.19
N CYS A 116 -27.44 12.87 -0.53
CA CYS A 116 -26.83 11.77 -1.28
C CYS A 116 -25.30 11.87 -1.35
N ILE A 117 -24.63 11.27 -0.35
CA ILE A 117 -23.17 11.34 -0.18
C ILE A 117 -22.43 10.66 -1.35
N ALA A 118 -23.06 9.72 -2.08
CA ALA A 118 -22.47 9.09 -3.25
C ALA A 118 -22.60 9.90 -4.56
N HIS A 119 -23.31 11.04 -4.56
CA HIS A 119 -23.69 11.75 -5.78
C HIS A 119 -22.52 12.56 -6.38
N TYR A 120 -21.68 11.89 -7.18
CA TYR A 120 -20.45 12.42 -7.79
C TYR A 120 -20.58 13.84 -8.38
N THR A 121 -21.68 14.15 -9.07
CA THR A 121 -21.88 15.45 -9.72
C THR A 121 -21.89 16.61 -8.72
N ILE A 122 -22.44 16.41 -7.51
CA ILE A 122 -22.48 17.45 -6.48
C ILE A 122 -21.06 17.68 -5.92
N TRP A 123 -20.34 16.60 -5.63
CA TRP A 123 -18.93 16.68 -5.23
C TRP A 123 -18.05 17.34 -6.29
N LYS A 124 -18.29 17.06 -7.58
CA LYS A 124 -17.59 17.74 -8.69
C LYS A 124 -17.92 19.23 -8.71
N ASP A 125 -19.19 19.60 -8.72
CA ASP A 125 -19.62 21.00 -8.74
C ASP A 125 -19.09 21.77 -7.50
N ARG A 126 -18.95 21.11 -6.35
CA ARG A 126 -18.33 21.68 -5.14
C ARG A 126 -16.82 21.88 -5.29
N ARG A 127 -16.05 20.90 -5.81
CA ARG A 127 -14.61 21.12 -6.08
C ARG A 127 -14.41 22.26 -7.06
N ASP A 128 -15.11 22.23 -8.18
CA ASP A 128 -14.96 23.23 -9.23
C ASP A 128 -15.28 24.63 -8.70
N PHE A 129 -16.22 24.74 -7.76
CA PHE A 129 -16.55 25.98 -7.06
C PHE A 129 -15.47 26.42 -6.07
N VAL A 130 -15.03 25.55 -5.14
CA VAL A 130 -13.95 25.84 -4.16
C VAL A 130 -12.64 26.20 -4.86
N LEU A 131 -12.34 25.51 -5.98
CA LEU A 131 -11.14 25.73 -6.79
C LEU A 131 -11.28 26.89 -7.80
N CYS A 132 -12.34 27.70 -7.70
CA CYS A 132 -12.54 28.90 -8.52
C CYS A 132 -12.37 30.18 -7.67
N PRO A 133 -11.16 30.79 -7.60
CA PRO A 133 -10.91 32.01 -6.83
C PRO A 133 -11.91 33.13 -7.10
N ALA A 134 -12.28 33.31 -8.37
CA ALA A 134 -13.21 34.36 -8.82
C ALA A 134 -14.59 34.27 -8.13
N MET A 135 -15.02 33.07 -7.74
CA MET A 135 -16.32 32.79 -7.12
C MET A 135 -16.20 32.52 -5.62
N PHE A 136 -15.24 31.69 -5.19
CA PHE A 136 -15.16 31.21 -3.80
C PHE A 136 -14.77 32.30 -2.80
N GLN A 137 -14.01 33.32 -3.22
CA GLN A 137 -13.71 34.50 -2.40
C GLN A 137 -14.98 35.27 -1.94
N TRP A 138 -16.12 35.05 -2.60
CA TRP A 138 -17.41 35.66 -2.27
C TRP A 138 -18.35 34.71 -1.49
N ALA A 139 -17.93 33.46 -1.25
CA ALA A 139 -18.73 32.46 -0.57
C ALA A 139 -18.51 32.49 0.96
N THR A 140 -18.49 33.68 1.57
CA THR A 140 -18.09 33.85 2.97
C THR A 140 -19.25 34.23 3.90
N GLN A 141 -19.04 34.11 5.22
CA GLN A 141 -20.00 34.48 6.26
C GLN A 141 -20.45 35.96 6.14
N GLU A 142 -19.52 36.87 5.85
CA GLU A 142 -19.80 38.30 5.74
C GLU A 142 -20.69 38.61 4.52
N GLN A 143 -20.53 37.88 3.42
CA GLN A 143 -21.33 38.09 2.20
C GLN A 143 -22.77 37.58 2.36
N ILE A 144 -23.00 36.50 3.12
CA ILE A 144 -24.36 35.98 3.33
C ILE A 144 -25.14 36.78 4.40
N HIS A 145 -24.45 37.42 5.34
CA HIS A 145 -25.05 38.33 6.33
C HIS A 145 -25.62 39.62 5.72
N SER A 146 -25.34 39.91 4.44
CA SER A 146 -26.00 40.99 3.70
C SER A 146 -27.45 40.68 3.29
N ILE A 147 -27.91 39.44 3.47
CA ILE A 147 -29.31 39.03 3.23
C ILE A 147 -30.11 39.20 4.52
N ASP A 148 -31.21 39.95 4.44
CA ASP A 148 -32.15 40.08 5.55
C ASP A 148 -33.00 38.81 5.72
N PHE A 149 -32.48 37.86 6.50
CA PHE A 149 -33.14 36.61 6.85
C PHE A 149 -34.42 36.83 7.70
N ASN A 150 -34.60 38.04 8.25
CA ASN A 150 -35.73 38.40 9.12
C ASN A 150 -36.94 39.01 8.35
N GLN A 151 -36.88 39.24 7.03
CA GLN A 151 -38.03 39.78 6.29
C GLN A 151 -39.25 38.86 6.40
N PRO A 152 -40.35 39.25 7.06
CA PRO A 152 -41.46 38.34 7.33
C PRO A 152 -42.02 37.79 6.02
N LEU A 153 -42.30 36.48 5.98
CA LEU A 153 -43.12 35.90 4.92
C LEU A 153 -44.46 36.64 4.94
N ASN A 154 -44.86 37.24 3.81
CA ASN A 154 -46.03 38.13 3.72
C ASN A 154 -47.32 37.46 4.24
N HIS A 155 -47.61 37.62 5.53
CA HIS A 155 -48.85 37.20 6.16
C HIS A 155 -49.88 38.31 6.01
N GLN A 156 -50.96 38.03 5.25
CA GLN A 156 -52.08 38.93 5.12
C GLN A 156 -53.02 38.81 6.34
N ASN A 157 -52.95 39.81 7.21
CA ASN A 157 -54.02 40.31 8.10
C ASN A 157 -55.02 39.31 8.71
N SER A 158 -54.84 38.96 9.99
CA SER A 158 -55.94 38.48 10.87
C SER A 158 -55.64 38.77 12.34
N GLN A 159 -56.63 39.28 13.08
CA GLN A 159 -56.45 40.04 14.35
C GLN A 159 -56.10 39.26 15.64
N ASP A 160 -55.65 38.00 15.58
CA ASP A 160 -55.26 37.21 16.77
C ASP A 160 -53.76 37.41 17.19
N GLU A 161 -53.23 38.60 16.88
CA GLU A 161 -51.80 38.93 16.71
C GLU A 161 -50.95 39.05 18.01
N LEU A 162 -51.42 38.66 19.20
CA LEU A 162 -50.65 38.90 20.45
C LEU A 162 -50.08 37.64 21.11
N ALA A 163 -50.75 36.50 21.00
CA ALA A 163 -50.20 35.22 21.44
C ALA A 163 -49.37 34.57 20.31
N GLU A 164 -49.88 34.60 19.08
CA GLU A 164 -49.18 34.06 17.91
C GLU A 164 -47.87 34.82 17.64
N LEU A 165 -47.84 36.14 17.80
CA LEU A 165 -46.61 36.94 17.60
C LEU A 165 -45.52 36.62 18.63
N ALA A 166 -45.89 36.20 19.85
CA ALA A 166 -44.94 35.78 20.88
C ALA A 166 -44.36 34.37 20.63
N GLU A 167 -45.16 33.44 20.10
CA GLU A 167 -44.66 32.12 19.65
C GLU A 167 -43.91 32.21 18.32
N MET A 168 -44.37 33.04 17.36
CA MET A 168 -43.65 33.35 16.12
C MET A 168 -42.26 33.91 16.44
N THR A 169 -42.14 34.94 17.28
CA THR A 169 -40.82 35.47 17.64
C THR A 169 -39.94 34.48 18.41
N LYS A 170 -40.48 33.41 19.01
CA LYS A 170 -39.69 32.30 19.56
C LYS A 170 -39.23 31.33 18.46
N SER A 171 -40.11 30.98 17.53
CA SER A 171 -39.81 30.12 16.38
C SER A 171 -38.79 30.76 15.43
N GLU A 172 -38.97 32.04 15.12
CA GLU A 172 -38.05 32.85 14.32
C GLU A 172 -36.67 32.95 14.97
N LYS A 173 -36.59 33.15 16.29
CA LYS A 173 -35.31 33.12 17.03
C LYS A 173 -34.62 31.76 16.94
N ILE A 174 -35.36 30.66 17.01
CA ILE A 174 -34.79 29.31 16.83
C ILE A 174 -34.27 29.13 15.40
N LEU A 175 -35.02 29.59 14.39
CA LEU A 175 -34.60 29.52 12.99
C LEU A 175 -33.37 30.40 12.70
N GLN A 176 -33.30 31.58 13.29
CA GLN A 176 -32.14 32.48 13.21
C GLN A 176 -30.90 31.87 13.87
N LEU A 177 -31.02 31.27 15.06
CA LEU A 177 -29.91 30.57 15.72
C LEU A 177 -29.41 29.38 14.88
N LYS A 178 -30.31 28.58 14.31
CA LYS A 178 -29.95 27.53 13.34
C LYS A 178 -29.22 28.10 12.13
N TYR A 179 -29.68 29.21 11.58
CA TYR A 179 -29.06 29.86 10.42
C TYR A 179 -27.63 30.35 10.75
N GLU A 180 -27.44 31.03 11.88
CA GLU A 180 -26.13 31.49 12.34
C GLU A 180 -25.15 30.33 12.61
N ASP A 181 -25.61 29.25 13.25
CA ASP A 181 -24.80 28.05 13.50
C ASP A 181 -24.42 27.33 12.20
N LEU A 182 -25.35 27.26 11.23
CA LEU A 182 -25.10 26.70 9.90
C LEU A 182 -24.07 27.54 9.13
N VAL A 183 -24.22 28.86 9.11
CA VAL A 183 -23.30 29.78 8.43
C VAL A 183 -21.91 29.70 9.04
N ARG A 184 -21.79 29.66 10.38
CA ARG A 184 -20.52 29.55 11.09
C ARG A 184 -19.76 28.26 10.76
N GLN A 185 -20.47 27.15 10.57
CA GLN A 185 -19.88 25.83 10.32
C GLN A 185 -19.58 25.56 8.83
N TRP A 186 -20.42 26.05 7.92
CA TRP A 186 -20.42 25.64 6.51
C TRP A 186 -20.00 26.73 5.51
N LEU A 187 -19.60 27.91 5.99
CA LEU A 187 -18.99 28.97 5.18
C LEU A 187 -17.68 29.48 5.82
N PRO A 188 -16.64 29.76 5.02
CA PRO A 188 -15.42 30.41 5.50
C PRO A 188 -15.67 31.85 5.92
N GLN A 189 -14.85 32.37 6.82
CA GLN A 189 -14.68 33.81 6.97
C GLN A 189 -13.76 34.34 5.86
N HIS A 190 -13.80 35.65 5.58
CA HIS A 190 -12.89 36.22 4.60
C HIS A 190 -11.42 35.99 4.98
N GLU A 191 -11.09 36.02 6.28
CA GLU A 191 -9.74 35.73 6.78
C GLU A 191 -9.29 34.26 6.60
N ASP A 192 -10.22 33.30 6.51
CA ASP A 192 -9.86 31.92 6.16
C ASP A 192 -9.27 31.85 4.76
N LEU A 193 -9.77 32.64 3.81
CA LEU A 193 -9.46 32.50 2.39
C LEU A 193 -8.24 33.30 1.92
N VAL A 194 -7.65 34.18 2.74
CA VAL A 194 -6.64 35.14 2.28
C VAL A 194 -5.27 35.01 2.94
N ALA A 195 -4.20 35.16 2.15
CA ALA A 195 -2.82 35.10 2.62
C ALA A 195 -2.38 36.41 3.33
N PRO A 196 -1.47 36.33 4.31
CA PRO A 196 -0.76 37.51 4.83
C PRO A 196 0.05 38.20 3.72
N LYS A 197 0.26 39.51 3.85
CA LYS A 197 1.09 40.25 2.88
C LYS A 197 2.59 39.99 3.05
N HIS A 198 3.27 39.68 1.95
CA HIS A 198 4.72 39.85 1.83
C HIS A 198 5.12 41.30 2.14
N LYS A 199 6.19 41.46 2.95
CA LYS A 199 6.56 42.74 3.60
C LYS A 199 6.91 43.90 2.66
N ASP A 200 7.25 43.62 1.39
CA ASP A 200 7.75 44.62 0.44
C ASP A 200 6.66 45.31 -0.41
N SER A 201 5.40 44.86 -0.31
CA SER A 201 4.29 45.29 -1.17
C SER A 201 3.55 46.54 -0.66
N LYS A 202 4.11 47.74 -0.90
CA LYS A 202 3.47 49.04 -0.55
C LYS A 202 2.22 49.34 -1.40
N GLY A 203 1.05 48.98 -0.86
CA GLY A 203 -0.28 49.39 -1.36
C GLY A 203 -1.30 48.25 -1.47
N VAL A 204 -2.48 48.44 -0.90
CA VAL A 204 -3.76 47.67 -1.03
C VAL A 204 -3.73 46.15 -0.71
N GLU A 205 -4.42 45.80 0.39
CA GLU A 205 -5.22 44.59 0.71
C GLU A 205 -4.71 43.15 0.46
N TYR A 206 -5.37 42.22 1.16
CA TYR A 206 -5.13 40.78 1.17
C TYR A 206 -5.44 40.12 -0.18
N CYS A 207 -4.77 39.00 -0.50
CA CYS A 207 -5.04 38.21 -1.71
C CYS A 207 -5.60 36.82 -1.39
N PHE A 208 -6.52 36.33 -2.24
CA PHE A 208 -7.08 34.98 -2.11
C PHE A 208 -5.99 33.90 -2.24
N SER A 209 -5.93 32.98 -1.28
CA SER A 209 -5.03 31.83 -1.27
C SER A 209 -5.82 30.54 -1.55
N LEU A 210 -5.47 29.89 -2.67
CA LEU A 210 -6.04 28.60 -3.01
C LEU A 210 -5.63 27.50 -2.02
N TRP A 211 -4.45 27.60 -1.41
CA TRP A 211 -4.00 26.68 -0.35
C TRP A 211 -4.86 26.79 0.90
N ARG A 212 -5.17 28.01 1.37
CA ARG A 212 -6.06 28.20 2.52
C ARG A 212 -7.52 27.81 2.21
N ALA A 213 -7.99 28.05 0.99
CA ALA A 213 -9.30 27.58 0.53
C ALA A 213 -9.40 26.04 0.56
N VAL A 214 -8.35 25.34 0.12
CA VAL A 214 -8.25 23.88 0.22
C VAL A 214 -8.17 23.43 1.68
N ARG A 215 -7.34 24.06 2.53
CA ARG A 215 -7.28 23.80 3.97
C ARG A 215 -8.66 23.85 4.63
N TRP A 216 -9.37 24.98 4.44
CA TRP A 216 -10.69 25.19 5.01
C TRP A 216 -11.66 24.09 4.56
N GLU A 217 -11.72 23.78 3.27
CA GLU A 217 -12.62 22.74 2.75
C GLU A 217 -12.27 21.34 3.28
N LEU A 218 -10.97 20.98 3.38
CA LEU A 218 -10.52 19.72 3.96
C LEU A 218 -10.90 19.56 5.43
N GLN A 219 -10.90 20.67 6.19
CA GLN A 219 -11.36 20.72 7.59
C GLN A 219 -12.89 20.60 7.66
N THR A 220 -13.63 21.40 6.88
CA THR A 220 -15.10 21.38 6.85
C THR A 220 -15.67 20.01 6.44
N ILE A 221 -15.10 19.35 5.43
CA ILE A 221 -15.51 17.99 5.04
C ILE A 221 -14.82 16.87 5.83
N GLY A 222 -14.09 17.21 6.90
CA GLY A 222 -13.52 16.24 7.85
C GLY A 222 -14.58 15.32 8.46
N CYS A 223 -15.74 15.88 8.82
CA CYS A 223 -16.88 15.13 9.36
C CYS A 223 -17.42 14.05 8.39
N PHE A 224 -17.55 14.37 7.10
CA PHE A 224 -17.88 13.39 6.06
C PHE A 224 -16.80 12.30 5.95
N SER A 225 -15.55 12.65 6.20
CA SER A 225 -14.39 11.75 6.04
C SER A 225 -14.33 10.71 7.17
N ARG A 226 -14.69 11.08 8.40
CA ARG A 226 -14.77 10.16 9.54
C ARG A 226 -16.07 9.34 9.53
N LEU A 227 -17.23 9.99 9.46
CA LEU A 227 -18.53 9.29 9.54
C LEU A 227 -18.87 8.48 8.27
N TYR A 228 -18.42 8.92 7.08
CA TYR A 228 -18.63 8.20 5.82
C TYR A 228 -17.32 7.76 5.18
N HIS A 229 -16.36 7.32 6.00
CA HIS A 229 -15.04 6.83 5.58
C HIS A 229 -15.06 5.73 4.49
N LYS A 230 -16.18 5.02 4.27
CA LYS A 230 -16.36 4.03 3.18
C LYS A 230 -16.84 4.63 1.85
N ASN A 231 -17.03 5.94 1.76
CA ASN A 231 -17.50 6.61 0.56
C ASN A 231 -16.34 7.05 -0.34
N PHE A 232 -16.32 6.57 -1.59
CA PHE A 232 -15.29 6.92 -2.57
C PHE A 232 -15.23 8.41 -2.89
N GLN A 233 -16.38 9.08 -3.02
CA GLN A 233 -16.45 10.49 -3.43
C GLN A 233 -15.79 11.41 -2.41
N VAL A 234 -15.89 11.12 -1.10
CA VAL A 234 -15.22 11.87 -0.03
C VAL A 234 -13.69 11.84 -0.20
N TRP A 235 -13.09 10.65 -0.28
CA TRP A 235 -11.62 10.52 -0.41
C TRP A 235 -11.08 10.97 -1.75
N HIS A 236 -11.87 10.81 -2.82
CA HIS A 236 -11.58 11.38 -4.13
C HIS A 236 -11.63 12.92 -4.09
N HIS A 237 -12.56 13.51 -3.32
CA HIS A 237 -12.67 14.97 -3.17
C HIS A 237 -11.43 15.56 -2.52
N ARG A 238 -11.03 15.03 -1.36
CA ARG A 238 -9.80 15.42 -0.63
C ARG A 238 -8.56 15.37 -1.53
N LYS A 239 -8.39 14.24 -2.22
CA LYS A 239 -7.29 14.01 -3.16
C LYS A 239 -7.27 15.01 -4.32
N GLU A 240 -8.41 15.31 -4.94
CA GLU A 240 -8.45 16.20 -6.09
C GLU A 240 -8.25 17.67 -5.74
N LEU A 241 -8.65 18.12 -4.54
CA LEU A 241 -8.33 19.45 -4.03
C LEU A 241 -6.80 19.63 -3.94
N LEU A 242 -6.12 18.73 -3.24
CA LEU A 242 -4.66 18.72 -3.06
C LEU A 242 -3.90 18.55 -4.38
N ASN A 243 -4.34 17.62 -5.25
CA ASN A 243 -3.79 17.48 -6.60
C ASN A 243 -3.88 18.77 -7.42
N HIS A 244 -4.93 19.58 -7.23
CA HIS A 244 -5.08 20.84 -7.95
C HIS A 244 -4.07 21.88 -7.48
N VAL A 245 -3.94 22.12 -6.17
CA VAL A 245 -2.97 23.10 -5.64
C VAL A 245 -1.51 22.69 -5.90
N LEU A 246 -1.18 21.40 -5.83
CA LEU A 246 0.16 20.93 -6.22
C LEU A 246 0.47 21.20 -7.70
N LYS A 247 -0.53 21.05 -8.59
CA LYS A 247 -0.37 21.36 -10.03
C LYS A 247 -0.17 22.85 -10.30
N THR A 248 -0.70 23.77 -9.49
CA THR A 248 -0.46 25.22 -9.70
C THR A 248 0.98 25.60 -9.38
N MET A 249 1.62 24.94 -8.40
CA MET A 249 3.04 25.13 -8.07
C MET A 249 3.98 24.58 -9.15
N ASN A 250 3.61 23.46 -9.79
CA ASN A 250 4.39 22.80 -10.85
C ASN A 250 4.41 23.55 -12.20
N THR A 251 4.32 24.88 -12.17
CA THR A 251 4.47 25.78 -13.32
C THR A 251 5.85 26.46 -13.36
N ASN A 252 6.66 26.30 -12.31
CA ASN A 252 8.05 26.75 -12.23
C ASN A 252 8.94 25.63 -11.67
N ASP A 253 9.31 24.66 -12.52
CA ASP A 253 9.99 23.41 -12.15
C ASP A 253 11.13 23.60 -11.13
N ALA A 254 12.05 24.55 -11.35
CA ALA A 254 13.18 24.78 -10.45
C ALA A 254 12.76 25.28 -9.04
N ARG A 255 11.74 26.15 -8.95
CA ARG A 255 11.21 26.61 -7.66
C ARG A 255 10.45 25.47 -6.97
N PHE A 256 9.65 24.72 -7.73
CA PHE A 256 8.89 23.59 -7.22
C PHE A 256 9.79 22.49 -6.65
N SER A 257 10.84 22.08 -7.37
CA SER A 257 11.80 21.08 -6.89
C SER A 257 12.52 21.53 -5.62
N SER A 258 12.89 22.81 -5.50
CA SER A 258 13.51 23.35 -4.29
C SER A 258 12.57 23.36 -3.08
N VAL A 259 11.31 23.72 -3.30
CA VAL A 259 10.26 23.80 -2.27
C VAL A 259 9.84 22.39 -1.80
N MET A 260 9.72 21.41 -2.70
CA MET A 260 9.34 20.03 -2.37
C MET A 260 10.50 19.16 -1.87
N ALA A 261 11.73 19.70 -1.75
CA ALA A 261 12.91 18.92 -1.39
C ALA A 261 12.89 18.39 0.05
N THR A 262 12.38 19.20 0.99
CA THR A 262 12.29 18.87 2.42
C THR A 262 10.96 19.33 2.99
N ALA A 263 10.53 18.75 4.11
CA ALA A 263 9.34 19.20 4.82
C ALA A 263 9.47 20.67 5.29
N VAL A 264 10.66 21.08 5.72
CA VAL A 264 10.95 22.46 6.18
C VAL A 264 10.81 23.44 5.03
N ASN A 265 11.39 23.17 3.86
CA ASN A 265 11.27 24.04 2.68
C ASN A 265 9.81 24.20 2.23
N PHE A 266 8.99 23.16 2.40
CA PHE A 266 7.57 23.20 2.06
C PHE A 266 6.75 23.96 3.10
N ASP A 267 7.05 23.78 4.38
CA ASP A 267 6.42 24.50 5.50
C ASP A 267 6.75 25.99 5.45
N ASP A 268 8.03 26.36 5.27
CA ASP A 268 8.48 27.74 5.06
C ASP A 268 7.74 28.40 3.88
N TYR A 269 7.58 27.70 2.75
CA TYR A 269 6.80 28.17 1.60
C TYR A 269 5.33 28.42 1.95
N LEU A 270 4.68 27.50 2.67
CA LEU A 270 3.28 27.65 3.09
C LEU A 270 3.12 28.79 4.10
N LEU A 271 4.08 28.99 5.00
CA LEU A 271 4.07 30.06 5.99
C LEU A 271 4.27 31.44 5.35
N ASP A 272 5.29 31.60 4.51
CA ASP A 272 5.63 32.88 3.86
C ASP A 272 4.58 33.32 2.83
N GLU A 273 4.09 32.40 1.99
CA GLU A 273 3.20 32.73 0.86
C GLU A 273 1.71 32.60 1.19
N HIS A 274 1.34 31.79 2.21
CA HIS A 274 -0.08 31.49 2.53
C HIS A 274 -0.45 31.64 4.01
N GLY A 275 0.52 31.82 4.92
CA GLY A 275 0.27 31.96 6.36
C GLY A 275 -0.38 30.72 6.99
N MET A 276 0.07 29.54 6.59
CA MET A 276 -0.36 28.23 7.09
C MET A 276 0.82 27.25 7.11
N SER A 277 0.67 26.12 7.80
CA SER A 277 1.68 25.06 7.89
C SER A 277 1.34 23.86 7.00
N PHE A 278 2.29 22.93 6.83
CA PHE A 278 2.03 21.62 6.25
C PHE A 278 1.09 20.78 7.12
N ALA A 279 1.16 20.91 8.45
CA ALA A 279 0.31 20.18 9.39
C ALA A 279 -1.19 20.47 9.18
N ASP A 280 -1.53 21.67 8.68
CA ASP A 280 -2.90 22.07 8.33
C ASP A 280 -3.53 21.25 7.19
N ILE A 281 -2.71 20.52 6.41
CA ILE A 281 -3.11 19.72 5.23
C ILE A 281 -2.53 18.30 5.25
N ASP A 282 -2.04 17.83 6.41
CA ASP A 282 -1.45 16.50 6.55
C ASP A 282 -2.54 15.42 6.67
N GLU A 283 -2.91 14.85 5.53
CA GLU A 283 -3.93 13.81 5.43
C GLU A 283 -3.56 12.51 6.17
N ARG A 284 -2.31 12.33 6.62
CA ARG A 284 -1.92 11.19 7.47
C ARG A 284 -2.73 11.16 8.77
N VAL A 285 -2.98 12.33 9.37
CA VAL A 285 -3.79 12.47 10.59
C VAL A 285 -5.25 12.07 10.33
N ALA A 286 -5.83 12.51 9.21
CA ALA A 286 -7.19 12.12 8.82
C ALA A 286 -7.30 10.62 8.49
N CYS A 287 -6.24 10.03 7.94
CA CYS A 287 -6.16 8.59 7.71
C CYS A 287 -6.03 7.80 9.03
N GLU A 288 -5.18 8.25 9.96
CA GLU A 288 -4.97 7.65 11.27
C GLU A 288 -6.25 7.65 12.12
N ALA A 289 -6.99 8.77 12.13
CA ALA A 289 -8.27 8.88 12.83
C ALA A 289 -9.31 7.84 12.37
N VAL A 290 -9.22 7.36 11.12
CA VAL A 290 -10.08 6.27 10.63
C VAL A 290 -9.45 4.90 10.86
N LEU A 291 -8.15 4.73 10.58
CA LEU A 291 -7.48 3.43 10.64
C LEU A 291 -7.36 2.90 12.07
N PHE A 292 -7.03 3.74 13.05
CA PHE A 292 -6.96 3.31 14.46
C PHE A 292 -8.33 3.19 15.12
N HIS A 293 -9.29 4.07 14.80
CA HIS A 293 -10.50 4.23 15.62
C HIS A 293 -11.82 3.80 14.96
N LYS A 294 -11.84 3.48 13.65
CA LYS A 294 -13.08 3.15 12.91
C LYS A 294 -12.98 1.89 12.06
N ASP A 295 -12.00 1.80 11.17
CA ASP A 295 -11.82 0.67 10.25
C ASP A 295 -10.37 0.57 9.75
N ALA A 296 -9.57 -0.22 10.47
CA ALA A 296 -8.18 -0.52 10.17
C ALA A 296 -7.94 -1.17 8.79
N LYS A 297 -8.99 -1.68 8.12
CA LYS A 297 -8.91 -2.41 6.84
C LYS A 297 -9.57 -1.63 5.69
N ASN A 298 -9.96 -0.37 5.90
CA ASN A 298 -10.63 0.41 4.87
C ASN A 298 -9.70 0.73 3.69
N TYR A 299 -10.01 0.11 2.55
CA TYR A 299 -9.26 0.23 1.31
C TYR A 299 -9.10 1.66 0.79
N HIS A 300 -10.12 2.52 0.94
CA HIS A 300 -10.05 3.91 0.49
C HIS A 300 -9.02 4.72 1.30
N ILE A 301 -8.89 4.45 2.60
CA ILE A 301 -7.93 5.14 3.47
C ILE A 301 -6.50 4.71 3.14
N TRP A 302 -6.25 3.40 3.04
CA TRP A 302 -4.93 2.89 2.65
C TRP A 302 -4.49 3.40 1.27
N LEU A 303 -5.41 3.44 0.29
CA LEU A 303 -5.15 4.00 -1.03
C LEU A 303 -4.90 5.52 -0.99
N HIS A 304 -5.63 6.26 -0.14
CA HIS A 304 -5.44 7.70 0.05
C HIS A 304 -4.10 8.00 0.72
N ARG A 305 -3.77 7.31 1.82
CA ARG A 305 -2.47 7.44 2.52
C ARG A 305 -1.30 7.11 1.60
N SER A 306 -1.39 6.00 0.85
CA SER A 306 -0.40 5.62 -0.16
C SER A 306 -0.20 6.72 -1.20
N TRP A 307 -1.27 7.32 -1.71
CA TRP A 307 -1.18 8.44 -2.65
C TRP A 307 -0.56 9.69 -1.98
N PHE A 308 -0.96 10.03 -0.75
CA PHE A 308 -0.52 11.23 -0.06
C PHE A 308 1.00 11.21 0.20
N ILE A 309 1.53 10.13 0.78
CA ILE A 309 2.99 9.98 0.98
C ILE A 309 3.78 9.96 -0.34
N SER A 310 3.13 9.63 -1.46
CA SER A 310 3.72 9.72 -2.81
C SER A 310 3.69 11.13 -3.40
N ALA A 311 2.69 11.94 -3.01
CA ALA A 311 2.47 13.30 -3.52
C ALA A 311 3.39 14.33 -2.84
N PHE A 312 3.89 14.00 -1.64
CA PHE A 312 4.86 14.79 -0.87
C PHE A 312 6.14 13.98 -0.67
N PRO A 313 7.09 13.97 -1.64
CA PRO A 313 8.25 13.07 -1.62
C PRO A 313 9.13 13.20 -0.38
N PHE A 314 9.16 14.38 0.25
CA PHE A 314 9.89 14.58 1.50
C PHE A 314 9.40 13.68 2.66
N LEU A 315 8.18 13.13 2.60
CA LEU A 315 7.66 12.16 3.59
C LEU A 315 8.25 10.75 3.44
N ILE A 316 8.88 10.46 2.30
CA ILE A 316 9.47 9.15 1.97
C ILE A 316 10.97 9.26 1.67
N ASN A 317 11.59 10.41 1.97
CA ASN A 317 13.02 10.61 1.80
C ASN A 317 13.85 9.63 2.65
N LEU A 318 14.91 9.11 2.03
CA LEU A 318 15.88 8.23 2.67
C LEU A 318 16.92 9.01 3.51
N PRO A 319 17.66 8.32 4.40
CA PRO A 319 18.79 8.91 5.10
C PRO A 319 19.84 9.46 4.13
N GLU A 320 20.14 10.76 4.23
CA GLU A 320 21.22 11.38 3.46
C GLU A 320 22.59 10.77 3.78
N GLY A 321 23.30 10.32 2.74
CA GLY A 321 24.68 9.85 2.80
C GLY A 321 24.85 8.38 3.23
N TRP A 322 25.83 7.71 2.61
CA TRP A 322 26.14 6.30 2.90
C TRP A 322 26.66 6.05 4.33
N ASP A 323 27.11 7.07 5.05
CA ASP A 323 27.58 6.90 6.44
C ASP A 323 26.45 6.52 7.41
N LYS A 324 25.23 7.02 7.20
CA LYS A 324 24.06 6.59 7.98
C LYS A 324 23.74 5.11 7.73
N TRP A 325 23.94 4.64 6.50
CA TRP A 325 23.81 3.23 6.13
C TRP A 325 24.93 2.35 6.68
N ARG A 326 26.17 2.85 6.74
CA ARG A 326 27.29 2.17 7.43
C ARG A 326 27.02 2.02 8.93
N ILE A 327 26.44 3.04 9.57
CA ILE A 327 26.00 2.96 10.99
C ILE A 327 24.88 1.92 11.16
N PHE A 328 23.88 1.91 10.27
CA PHE A 328 22.82 0.89 10.27
C PHE A 328 23.37 -0.53 10.16
N LEU A 329 24.28 -0.80 9.21
CA LEU A 329 24.96 -2.10 9.11
C LEU A 329 25.78 -2.43 10.37
N GLY A 330 26.39 -1.42 11.00
CA GLY A 330 27.10 -1.58 12.28
C GLY A 330 26.20 -1.94 13.47
N MET A 331 24.87 -1.77 13.37
CA MET A 331 23.90 -2.26 14.37
C MET A 331 23.58 -3.74 14.23
N PHE A 332 23.87 -4.35 13.06
CA PHE A 332 23.58 -5.74 12.72
C PHE A 332 24.82 -6.43 12.12
N PRO A 333 25.96 -6.48 12.85
CA PRO A 333 27.23 -6.99 12.32
C PRO A 333 27.19 -8.46 11.87
N GLU A 334 26.16 -9.21 12.29
CA GLU A 334 25.85 -10.57 11.87
C GLU A 334 25.30 -10.68 10.43
N ILE A 335 24.77 -9.59 9.84
CA ILE A 335 24.16 -9.62 8.50
C ILE A 335 25.10 -9.01 7.45
N LYS A 336 25.65 -9.86 6.56
CA LYS A 336 26.55 -9.45 5.47
C LYS A 336 26.22 -10.17 4.16
N SER A 337 26.14 -9.44 3.05
CA SER A 337 25.70 -9.97 1.75
C SER A 337 26.61 -11.05 1.15
N HIS A 338 27.90 -11.07 1.51
CA HIS A 338 28.85 -12.08 1.03
C HIS A 338 28.77 -13.43 1.76
N ASP A 339 28.03 -13.54 2.86
CA ASP A 339 28.00 -14.72 3.74
C ASP A 339 26.61 -15.36 3.92
N VAL A 340 25.56 -14.86 3.25
CA VAL A 340 24.15 -15.20 3.59
C VAL A 340 23.78 -16.67 3.38
N ILE A 341 24.44 -17.41 2.47
CA ILE A 341 24.21 -18.88 2.32
C ILE A 341 25.15 -19.74 3.16
N THR A 342 26.39 -19.27 3.36
CA THR A 342 27.40 -20.03 4.11
C THR A 342 27.14 -19.99 5.61
N ASN A 343 26.58 -18.88 6.13
CA ASN A 343 26.42 -18.65 7.56
C ASN A 343 24.98 -18.47 8.05
N THR A 344 24.02 -18.00 7.24
CA THR A 344 22.64 -17.77 7.74
C THR A 344 21.83 -19.06 7.78
N THR A 345 21.95 -19.78 8.89
CA THR A 345 21.22 -21.01 9.17
C THR A 345 19.92 -20.71 9.92
N ALA A 346 19.04 -21.71 10.03
CA ALA A 346 17.88 -21.59 10.92
C ALA A 346 18.27 -21.40 12.40
N ALA A 347 19.50 -21.74 12.82
CA ALA A 347 19.94 -21.54 14.21
C ALA A 347 20.22 -20.07 14.55
N ASP A 348 20.40 -19.22 13.53
CA ASP A 348 20.59 -17.76 13.69
C ASP A 348 19.26 -17.03 13.89
N PHE A 349 18.13 -17.70 13.61
CA PHE A 349 16.80 -17.20 13.95
C PHE A 349 16.57 -17.25 15.47
N SER A 350 16.80 -16.12 16.13
CA SER A 350 16.45 -15.94 17.53
C SER A 350 14.94 -15.83 17.68
N VAL A 351 14.31 -16.93 18.10
CA VAL A 351 12.93 -16.90 18.62
C VAL A 351 12.95 -16.07 19.91
N ASP A 352 12.35 -14.88 19.90
CA ASP A 352 12.16 -14.09 21.13
C ASP A 352 11.34 -14.92 22.13
N PRO A 353 11.84 -15.26 23.34
CA PRO A 353 11.07 -16.00 24.34
C PRO A 353 9.73 -15.32 24.69
N LEU A 354 9.65 -14.00 24.51
CA LEU A 354 8.47 -13.16 24.67
C LEU A 354 7.62 -13.10 23.40
N TRP A 355 7.72 -14.05 22.46
CA TRP A 355 6.72 -14.24 21.40
C TRP A 355 5.31 -14.44 21.97
N LYS A 356 5.20 -14.92 23.22
CA LYS A 356 3.96 -14.98 24.01
C LYS A 356 3.42 -13.62 24.47
N GLU A 357 4.24 -12.58 24.48
CA GLU A 357 3.96 -11.23 25.00
C GLU A 357 4.21 -10.11 23.94
N ILE A 358 4.47 -10.51 22.68
CA ILE A 358 4.58 -9.69 21.46
C ILE A 358 5.57 -8.51 21.57
N ASN A 359 6.87 -8.82 21.51
CA ASN A 359 7.95 -7.85 21.24
C ASN A 359 8.72 -8.17 19.93
N CYS A 360 8.00 -8.38 18.82
CA CYS A 360 8.63 -8.69 17.52
C CYS A 360 9.69 -7.63 17.11
N ARG A 361 10.86 -8.08 16.65
CA ARG A 361 11.95 -7.21 16.17
C ARG A 361 11.46 -6.34 15.01
N ARG A 362 11.50 -5.02 15.16
CA ARG A 362 11.11 -4.05 14.13
C ARG A 362 12.33 -3.59 13.35
N LEU A 363 12.17 -3.29 12.06
CA LEU A 363 13.20 -2.61 11.28
C LEU A 363 13.41 -1.20 11.81
N LEU A 364 14.57 -0.95 12.41
CA LEU A 364 14.99 0.37 12.88
C LEU A 364 15.85 1.03 11.79
N LEU A 365 15.20 1.76 10.88
CA LEU A 365 15.92 2.61 9.93
C LEU A 365 16.67 3.74 10.67
N PRO A 366 17.77 4.27 10.09
CA PRO A 366 18.31 5.56 10.52
C PRO A 366 17.22 6.64 10.47
N SER A 367 17.31 7.65 11.33
CA SER A 367 16.33 8.75 11.37
C SER A 367 16.16 9.40 9.99
N CYS A 368 14.98 9.22 9.42
CA CYS A 368 14.52 9.73 8.14
C CYS A 368 12.97 9.69 8.11
N PRO A 369 12.31 10.51 7.28
CA PRO A 369 10.84 10.53 7.18
C PRO A 369 10.20 9.17 6.87
N LEU A 370 10.88 8.33 6.07
CA LEU A 370 10.40 6.97 5.76
C LEU A 370 10.24 6.08 7.01
N ALA A 371 11.03 6.32 8.06
CA ALA A 371 10.98 5.54 9.29
C ALA A 371 9.66 5.72 10.06
N ASP A 372 9.00 6.88 9.94
CA ASP A 372 7.71 7.15 10.57
C ASP A 372 6.62 6.23 10.01
N GLU A 373 6.62 6.03 8.68
CA GLU A 373 5.63 5.19 7.99
C GLU A 373 5.87 3.67 8.23
N ILE A 374 7.14 3.26 8.37
CA ILE A 374 7.50 1.91 8.81
C ILE A 374 7.08 1.70 10.28
N THR A 375 7.19 2.72 11.13
CA THR A 375 6.73 2.68 12.52
C THR A 375 5.20 2.57 12.58
N PHE A 376 4.48 3.39 11.80
CA PHE A 376 3.03 3.34 11.66
C PHE A 376 2.53 1.95 11.25
N THR A 377 3.09 1.34 10.19
CA THR A 377 2.71 -0.03 9.80
C THR A 377 3.05 -1.07 10.86
N SER A 378 4.14 -0.90 11.61
CA SER A 378 4.46 -1.79 12.74
C SER A 378 3.43 -1.73 13.86
N LEU A 379 2.87 -0.53 14.14
CA LEU A 379 1.81 -0.36 15.14
C LEU A 379 0.49 -0.99 14.66
N MET A 380 0.08 -0.72 13.42
CA MET A 380 -1.13 -1.31 12.84
C MET A 380 -1.09 -2.85 12.80
N ILE A 381 0.09 -3.45 12.57
CA ILE A 381 0.31 -4.91 12.61
C ILE A 381 0.36 -5.43 14.05
N GLN A 382 0.88 -4.66 15.01
CA GLN A 382 0.89 -5.04 16.42
C GLN A 382 -0.53 -5.10 16.99
N GLU A 383 -1.39 -4.16 16.59
CA GLU A 383 -2.79 -4.07 17.02
C GLU A 383 -3.67 -5.14 16.35
N ASP A 384 -3.54 -5.32 15.02
CA ASP A 384 -4.18 -6.41 14.30
C ASP A 384 -3.19 -7.04 13.29
N HIS A 385 -2.57 -8.15 13.70
CA HIS A 385 -1.64 -8.88 12.85
C HIS A 385 -2.32 -9.61 11.68
N PHE A 386 -3.66 -9.73 11.66
CA PHE A 386 -4.42 -10.16 10.49
C PHE A 386 -4.86 -8.97 9.60
N ASN A 387 -4.31 -7.76 9.81
CA ASN A 387 -4.54 -6.61 8.94
C ASN A 387 -3.68 -6.70 7.67
N ASN A 388 -4.15 -7.50 6.70
CA ASN A 388 -3.49 -7.64 5.40
C ASN A 388 -3.21 -6.29 4.70
N SER A 389 -4.06 -5.27 4.90
CA SER A 389 -3.82 -3.94 4.33
C SER A 389 -2.58 -3.27 4.90
N ALA A 390 -2.31 -3.40 6.20
CA ALA A 390 -1.09 -2.92 6.83
C ALA A 390 0.16 -3.68 6.33
N TRP A 391 0.09 -5.01 6.17
CA TRP A 391 1.16 -5.81 5.58
C TRP A 391 1.45 -5.43 4.11
N CYS A 392 0.40 -5.27 3.28
CA CYS A 392 0.55 -4.83 1.89
C CYS A 392 1.14 -3.42 1.79
N HIS A 393 0.72 -2.50 2.66
CA HIS A 393 1.27 -1.14 2.69
C HIS A 393 2.73 -1.13 3.15
N ARG A 394 3.08 -1.92 4.18
CA ARG A 394 4.47 -2.12 4.63
C ARG A 394 5.36 -2.62 3.49
N PHE A 395 4.91 -3.64 2.76
CA PHE A 395 5.63 -4.17 1.60
C PHE A 395 5.77 -3.13 0.49
N LEU A 396 4.72 -2.35 0.20
CA LEU A 396 4.77 -1.25 -0.77
C LEU A 396 5.85 -0.22 -0.40
N ILE A 397 5.90 0.20 0.87
CA ILE A 397 6.88 1.18 1.38
C ILE A 397 8.30 0.64 1.18
N ILE A 398 8.58 -0.57 1.68
CA ILE A 398 9.94 -1.12 1.64
C ILE A 398 10.37 -1.42 0.21
N ARG A 399 9.49 -1.97 -0.63
CA ARG A 399 9.81 -2.22 -2.04
C ARG A 399 10.08 -0.90 -2.78
N LYS A 400 9.11 0.01 -2.78
CA LYS A 400 9.09 1.17 -3.69
C LYS A 400 9.89 2.37 -3.19
N TYR A 401 9.87 2.61 -1.88
CA TYR A 401 10.44 3.81 -1.26
C TYR A 401 11.74 3.54 -0.49
N LEU A 402 12.08 2.28 -0.23
CA LEU A 402 13.39 1.90 0.28
C LEU A 402 14.25 1.20 -0.79
N VAL A 403 13.92 -0.02 -1.21
CA VAL A 403 14.77 -0.83 -2.10
C VAL A 403 14.91 -0.19 -3.49
N GLU A 404 13.81 0.08 -4.19
CA GLU A 404 13.88 0.74 -5.50
C GLU A 404 14.49 2.15 -5.42
N ALA A 405 14.28 2.88 -4.31
CA ALA A 405 14.86 4.21 -4.11
C ALA A 405 16.38 4.16 -3.92
N LEU A 406 16.90 3.18 -3.16
CA LEU A 406 18.33 2.93 -3.02
C LEU A 406 18.98 2.54 -4.35
N LEU A 407 18.34 1.68 -5.15
CA LEU A 407 18.81 1.32 -6.50
C LEU A 407 18.89 2.55 -7.41
N ARG A 408 17.84 3.39 -7.43
CA ARG A 408 17.82 4.66 -8.19
C ARG A 408 18.87 5.66 -7.70
N GLN A 409 19.07 5.78 -6.39
CA GLN A 409 20.07 6.67 -5.80
C GLN A 409 21.49 6.26 -6.17
N HIS A 410 21.80 4.97 -6.13
CA HIS A 410 23.10 4.45 -6.54
C HIS A 410 23.37 4.69 -8.03
N HIS A 411 22.39 4.39 -8.88
CA HIS A 411 22.44 4.65 -10.32
C HIS A 411 22.73 6.12 -10.64
N ALA A 412 21.96 7.04 -10.05
CA ALA A 412 22.12 8.47 -10.24
C ALA A 412 23.47 9.04 -9.73
N GLN A 413 24.18 8.32 -8.85
CA GLN A 413 25.47 8.75 -8.30
C GLN A 413 26.69 8.23 -9.07
N GLN A 414 26.54 7.19 -9.92
CA GLN A 414 27.64 6.57 -10.69
C GLN A 414 28.86 6.16 -9.82
N ARG A 415 28.63 5.61 -8.61
CA ARG A 415 29.69 5.26 -7.64
C ARG A 415 29.83 3.76 -7.41
N HIS A 416 30.74 3.11 -8.14
CA HIS A 416 31.08 1.69 -7.91
C HIS A 416 31.50 1.40 -6.45
N ALA A 417 32.14 2.35 -5.77
CA ALA A 417 32.64 2.19 -4.40
C ALA A 417 31.54 1.93 -3.34
N ASP A 418 30.28 2.25 -3.63
CA ASP A 418 29.15 2.05 -2.72
C ASP A 418 28.30 0.80 -3.07
N LEU A 419 28.66 0.01 -4.08
CA LEU A 419 27.88 -1.17 -4.55
C LEU A 419 27.84 -2.31 -3.52
N VAL A 420 28.96 -2.61 -2.85
CA VAL A 420 29.01 -3.62 -1.77
C VAL A 420 28.10 -3.21 -0.62
N ILE A 421 28.16 -1.93 -0.23
CA ILE A 421 27.32 -1.38 0.84
C ILE A 421 25.84 -1.43 0.45
N LEU A 422 25.49 -1.15 -0.81
CA LEU A 422 24.13 -1.29 -1.31
C LEU A 422 23.62 -2.75 -1.22
N LYS A 423 24.44 -3.73 -1.61
CA LYS A 423 24.12 -5.17 -1.49
C LYS A 423 23.95 -5.58 -0.02
N ASP A 424 24.81 -5.10 0.88
CA ASP A 424 24.72 -5.32 2.33
C ASP A 424 23.45 -4.70 2.92
N VAL A 425 23.14 -3.43 2.61
CA VAL A 425 21.94 -2.72 3.09
C VAL A 425 20.66 -3.43 2.64
N ILE A 426 20.55 -3.78 1.36
CA ILE A 426 19.39 -4.51 0.84
C ILE A 426 19.26 -5.88 1.51
N SER A 427 20.38 -6.58 1.72
CA SER A 427 20.37 -7.87 2.42
C SER A 427 19.93 -7.73 3.88
N ALA A 428 20.45 -6.75 4.62
CA ALA A 428 20.08 -6.47 6.00
C ALA A 428 18.61 -6.06 6.14
N VAL A 429 18.12 -5.14 5.31
CA VAL A 429 16.71 -4.72 5.30
C VAL A 429 15.78 -5.91 5.02
N CYS A 430 16.08 -6.72 4.00
CA CYS A 430 15.20 -7.84 3.64
C CYS A 430 15.27 -8.97 4.67
N GLN A 431 16.46 -9.29 5.22
CA GLN A 431 16.62 -10.27 6.30
C GLN A 431 15.78 -9.88 7.52
N LEU A 432 15.91 -8.64 8.01
CA LEU A 432 15.17 -8.16 9.18
C LEU A 432 13.64 -8.18 8.99
N GLU A 433 13.16 -7.99 7.76
CA GLU A 433 11.73 -8.02 7.43
C GLU A 433 11.20 -9.44 7.17
N VAL A 434 12.03 -10.35 6.65
CA VAL A 434 11.77 -11.79 6.64
C VAL A 434 11.68 -12.31 8.09
N ASP A 435 12.59 -11.89 8.97
CA ASP A 435 12.56 -12.21 10.40
C ASP A 435 11.30 -11.66 11.08
N PHE A 436 10.91 -10.41 10.81
CA PHE A 436 9.69 -9.79 11.34
C PHE A 436 8.44 -10.59 10.92
N GLY A 437 8.33 -10.95 9.64
CA GLY A 437 7.23 -11.79 9.13
C GLY A 437 7.24 -13.18 9.75
N LEU A 438 8.41 -13.82 9.86
CA LEU A 438 8.56 -15.16 10.44
C LEU A 438 8.26 -15.21 11.94
N GLN A 439 8.59 -14.17 12.70
CA GLN A 439 8.21 -14.06 14.11
C GLN A 439 6.69 -14.08 14.26
N TRP A 440 5.97 -13.26 13.49
CA TRP A 440 4.50 -13.28 13.47
C TRP A 440 3.92 -14.62 13.00
N ALA A 441 4.51 -15.26 11.99
CA ALA A 441 4.11 -16.59 11.50
C ALA A 441 4.39 -17.74 12.51
N ILE A 442 5.23 -17.53 13.53
CA ILE A 442 5.45 -18.49 14.63
C ILE A 442 4.58 -18.16 15.85
N VAL A 443 4.35 -16.87 16.13
CA VAL A 443 3.38 -16.40 17.14
C VAL A 443 1.99 -16.93 16.80
N GLU A 444 1.53 -16.66 15.57
CA GLU A 444 0.22 -17.03 15.06
C GLU A 444 0.35 -17.78 13.72
N PRO A 445 0.55 -19.12 13.75
CA PRO A 445 0.73 -19.93 12.54
C PRO A 445 -0.48 -20.01 11.61
N THR A 446 -1.63 -19.46 12.00
CA THR A 446 -2.83 -19.38 11.16
C THR A 446 -2.92 -18.06 10.36
N ASN A 447 -2.02 -17.10 10.63
CA ASN A 447 -1.95 -15.81 9.95
C ASN A 447 -1.23 -15.89 8.61
N GLU A 448 -1.99 -16.13 7.53
CA GLU A 448 -1.48 -16.13 6.15
C GLU A 448 -0.70 -14.86 5.77
N CYS A 449 -1.08 -13.68 6.29
CA CYS A 449 -0.44 -12.41 5.94
C CYS A 449 1.07 -12.42 6.27
N ALA A 450 1.44 -12.99 7.41
CA ALA A 450 2.82 -13.06 7.88
C ALA A 450 3.70 -13.94 6.98
N PHE A 451 3.19 -15.12 6.56
CA PHE A 451 3.89 -16.01 5.63
C PHE A 451 4.04 -15.39 4.23
N VAL A 452 2.98 -14.77 3.72
CA VAL A 452 2.98 -14.12 2.39
C VAL A 452 3.94 -12.92 2.41
N TYR A 453 3.97 -12.16 3.50
CA TYR A 453 4.89 -11.02 3.66
C TYR A 453 6.35 -11.47 3.70
N ALA A 454 6.70 -12.44 4.56
CA ALA A 454 8.06 -12.98 4.63
C ALA A 454 8.52 -13.51 3.26
N ARG A 455 7.67 -14.27 2.56
CA ARG A 455 7.96 -14.78 1.22
C ARG A 455 8.21 -13.65 0.22
N SER A 456 7.35 -12.63 0.23
CA SER A 456 7.48 -11.46 -0.66
C SER A 456 8.76 -10.66 -0.41
N MET A 457 9.22 -10.58 0.84
CA MET A 457 10.50 -9.95 1.19
C MET A 457 11.72 -10.78 0.76
N ALA A 458 11.63 -12.11 0.84
CA ALA A 458 12.66 -13.01 0.31
C ALA A 458 12.74 -12.98 -1.24
N GLU A 459 11.59 -12.90 -1.92
CA GLU A 459 11.50 -12.71 -3.38
C GLU A 459 12.05 -11.34 -3.82
N LEU A 460 11.78 -10.28 -3.05
CA LEU A 460 12.32 -8.94 -3.27
C LEU A 460 13.85 -8.91 -3.14
N HIS A 461 14.40 -9.57 -2.12
CA HIS A 461 15.86 -9.75 -1.97
C HIS A 461 16.47 -10.44 -3.17
N GLN A 462 15.90 -11.60 -3.56
CA GLN A 462 16.35 -12.38 -4.70
C GLN A 462 16.38 -11.54 -5.98
N THR A 463 15.31 -10.80 -6.25
CA THR A 463 15.20 -9.95 -7.45
C THR A 463 16.21 -8.80 -7.43
N ALA A 464 16.38 -8.13 -6.28
CA ALA A 464 17.28 -6.99 -6.13
C ALA A 464 18.76 -7.40 -6.21
N ILE A 465 19.18 -8.46 -5.51
CA ILE A 465 20.56 -8.95 -5.54
C ILE A 465 20.90 -9.53 -6.92
N LEU A 466 19.99 -10.27 -7.56
CA LEU A 466 20.20 -10.76 -8.92
C LEU A 466 20.45 -9.61 -9.89
N ARG A 467 19.64 -8.55 -9.86
CA ARG A 467 19.85 -7.38 -10.72
C ARG A 467 21.16 -6.66 -10.45
N LEU A 468 21.60 -6.56 -9.19
CA LEU A 468 22.89 -5.95 -8.84
C LEU A 468 24.09 -6.78 -9.32
N LEU A 469 24.00 -8.12 -9.29
CA LEU A 469 25.02 -9.00 -9.87
C LEU A 469 25.06 -8.87 -11.40
N LEU A 470 23.91 -8.83 -12.06
CA LEU A 470 23.85 -8.67 -13.52
C LEU A 470 24.33 -7.28 -13.99
N PHE A 471 24.11 -6.23 -13.19
CA PHE A 471 24.65 -4.90 -13.44
C PHE A 471 26.18 -4.87 -13.34
N GLU A 472 26.73 -5.44 -12.27
CA GLU A 472 28.18 -5.58 -12.06
C GLU A 472 28.86 -6.34 -13.21
N ARG A 473 28.23 -7.40 -13.74
CA ARG A 473 28.72 -8.12 -14.94
C ARG A 473 28.55 -7.35 -16.24
N ALA A 474 27.55 -6.48 -16.37
CA ALA A 474 27.34 -5.66 -17.56
C ALA A 474 28.39 -4.54 -17.69
N ASP A 475 28.91 -4.03 -16.56
CA ASP A 475 30.04 -3.10 -16.55
C ASP A 475 31.38 -3.79 -16.93
N GLU A 476 31.51 -5.12 -16.71
CA GLU A 476 32.68 -5.92 -17.13
C GLU A 476 32.66 -6.25 -18.63
N ASP A 477 31.48 -6.58 -19.19
CA ASP A 477 31.29 -6.96 -20.59
C ASP A 477 31.25 -5.73 -21.52
N ALA A 478 32.42 -5.24 -21.94
CA ALA A 478 32.63 -4.05 -22.80
C ALA A 478 31.97 -4.06 -24.20
N VAL A 479 31.13 -5.06 -24.51
CA VAL A 479 30.34 -5.19 -25.74
C VAL A 479 28.93 -4.59 -25.58
N ASP A 480 28.43 -4.46 -24.35
CA ASP A 480 27.12 -3.91 -24.08
C ASP A 480 27.13 -2.38 -23.95
N SER A 481 26.16 -1.72 -24.60
CA SER A 481 25.93 -0.29 -24.38
C SER A 481 25.38 -0.05 -22.97
N SER A 482 25.96 0.88 -22.21
CA SER A 482 25.56 1.22 -20.83
C SER A 482 24.05 1.43 -20.63
N THR A 483 23.37 1.99 -21.63
CA THR A 483 21.91 2.14 -21.70
C THR A 483 21.11 0.84 -21.50
N CYS A 484 21.72 -0.32 -21.73
CA CYS A 484 21.13 -1.64 -21.48
C CYS A 484 21.16 -1.99 -19.98
N ALA A 485 22.30 -1.78 -19.31
CA ALA A 485 22.46 -2.03 -17.88
C ALA A 485 21.55 -1.12 -17.03
N ASP A 486 21.44 0.16 -17.43
CA ASP A 486 20.55 1.16 -16.83
C ASP A 486 19.08 0.68 -16.78
N SER A 487 18.60 0.07 -17.87
CA SER A 487 17.21 -0.39 -17.97
C SER A 487 16.89 -1.57 -17.03
N PHE A 488 17.88 -2.41 -16.69
CA PHE A 488 17.67 -3.54 -15.78
C PHE A 488 17.49 -3.08 -14.32
N LEU A 489 18.36 -2.19 -13.84
CA LEU A 489 18.26 -1.66 -12.47
C LEU A 489 16.98 -0.84 -12.26
N LEU A 490 16.58 -0.05 -13.26
CA LEU A 490 15.51 0.95 -13.12
C LEU A 490 14.10 0.45 -13.48
N SER A 491 13.98 -0.75 -14.08
CA SER A 491 12.67 -1.39 -14.31
C SER A 491 11.96 -1.70 -12.98
N ASP A 492 10.63 -1.74 -12.97
CA ASP A 492 9.87 -2.13 -11.76
C ASP A 492 10.36 -3.48 -11.22
N LEU A 493 10.54 -3.63 -9.90
CA LEU A 493 11.02 -4.87 -9.27
C LEU A 493 9.97 -6.01 -9.27
N MET A 494 8.83 -5.82 -9.94
CA MET A 494 7.71 -6.75 -9.99
C MET A 494 7.05 -6.75 -11.38
N PRO A 495 6.44 -7.87 -11.82
CA PRO A 495 6.17 -9.11 -11.06
C PRO A 495 7.40 -10.07 -11.03
N PRO A 496 7.34 -11.24 -10.37
CA PRO A 496 8.47 -12.19 -10.33
C PRO A 496 8.99 -12.51 -11.73
N LEU A 497 10.31 -12.62 -11.88
CA LEU A 497 10.96 -12.64 -13.19
C LEU A 497 10.42 -13.76 -14.11
N ALA A 498 10.25 -14.97 -13.58
CA ALA A 498 9.50 -16.06 -14.22
C ALA A 498 8.10 -15.69 -14.75
N SER A 499 7.28 -14.98 -13.97
CA SER A 499 5.93 -14.61 -14.39
C SER A 499 5.91 -13.65 -15.59
N VAL A 500 6.97 -12.85 -15.76
CA VAL A 500 7.18 -12.05 -16.97
C VAL A 500 7.53 -12.97 -18.15
N CYS A 501 8.36 -14.01 -17.94
CA CYS A 501 8.74 -15.01 -18.94
C CYS A 501 7.52 -15.70 -19.56
N VAL A 502 6.54 -16.06 -18.74
CA VAL A 502 5.29 -16.71 -19.18
C VAL A 502 4.37 -15.75 -19.93
N GLN A 503 4.27 -14.48 -19.50
CA GLN A 503 3.40 -13.49 -20.15
C GLN A 503 3.86 -13.08 -21.55
N GLU A 504 5.17 -13.07 -21.83
CA GLU A 504 5.70 -12.74 -23.17
C GLU A 504 5.77 -13.95 -24.13
N GLY A 505 5.34 -15.14 -23.71
CA GLY A 505 5.08 -16.26 -24.62
C GLY A 505 6.34 -16.90 -25.22
N LEU A 506 7.37 -17.16 -24.40
CA LEU A 506 8.56 -17.90 -24.82
C LEU A 506 8.23 -19.35 -25.21
N SER A 507 8.10 -19.60 -26.53
CA SER A 507 8.22 -20.94 -27.10
C SER A 507 9.69 -21.29 -27.33
N GLU A 508 10.13 -22.46 -26.86
CA GLU A 508 11.52 -22.93 -27.03
C GLU A 508 11.90 -23.17 -28.50
N ASP A 509 10.92 -23.34 -29.41
CA ASP A 509 11.14 -23.56 -30.86
C ASP A 509 11.85 -22.40 -31.59
N SER A 510 12.01 -21.24 -30.92
CA SER A 510 12.75 -20.08 -31.46
C SER A 510 14.26 -20.10 -31.17
N PHE A 511 14.75 -21.05 -30.36
CA PHE A 511 16.18 -21.20 -30.04
C PHE A 511 16.87 -22.22 -30.94
N HIS A 512 16.85 -21.98 -32.26
CA HIS A 512 17.74 -22.69 -33.18
C HIS A 512 19.08 -21.96 -33.27
N GLU A 513 20.16 -22.67 -32.92
CA GLU A 513 21.54 -22.26 -33.15
C GLU A 513 21.80 -22.18 -34.66
N ASP A 514 21.84 -20.96 -35.22
CA ASP A 514 22.53 -20.67 -36.47
C ASP A 514 23.54 -19.55 -36.19
N ASP A 515 24.78 -19.94 -35.88
CA ASP A 515 25.93 -19.06 -35.67
C ASP A 515 26.37 -18.42 -37.01
N THR A 516 25.58 -17.48 -37.54
CA THR A 516 26.02 -16.55 -38.60
C THR A 516 25.44 -15.15 -38.44
N GLU A 517 26.32 -14.22 -38.05
CA GLU A 517 26.22 -12.77 -38.29
C GLU A 517 24.89 -12.07 -37.95
N CYS A 518 24.69 -11.75 -36.67
CA CYS A 518 23.82 -10.63 -36.29
C CYS A 518 24.36 -9.31 -36.86
N GLU A 519 23.84 -8.84 -38.01
CA GLU A 519 24.05 -7.45 -38.45
C GLU A 519 23.58 -6.50 -37.32
N PRO A 520 24.37 -5.46 -36.96
CA PRO A 520 23.93 -4.47 -35.99
C PRO A 520 22.72 -3.69 -36.55
N PRO A 521 21.78 -3.23 -35.70
CA PRO A 521 20.58 -2.56 -36.16
C PRO A 521 20.94 -1.27 -36.91
N ARG A 522 20.57 -1.21 -38.19
CA ARG A 522 20.87 -0.08 -39.07
C ARG A 522 20.33 1.22 -38.48
N THR A 523 21.20 2.22 -38.36
CA THR A 523 20.85 3.58 -37.95
C THR A 523 19.93 4.22 -38.98
N LEU A 524 18.63 4.23 -38.67
CA LEU A 524 17.62 5.00 -39.39
C LEU A 524 17.65 6.44 -38.90
N GLU A 525 18.45 7.27 -39.59
CA GLU A 525 18.43 8.71 -39.44
C GLU A 525 17.08 9.31 -39.90
N GLY A 526 16.62 10.35 -39.20
CA GLY A 526 15.68 11.33 -39.74
C GLY A 526 14.19 11.01 -39.63
N THR A 527 13.55 11.58 -38.60
CA THR A 527 12.58 12.68 -38.81
C THR A 527 12.14 13.29 -37.47
N ASP A 528 12.30 14.60 -37.33
CA ASP A 528 11.89 15.33 -36.13
C ASP A 528 10.37 15.42 -35.99
N SER A 529 9.86 15.08 -34.80
CA SER A 529 8.61 15.64 -34.28
C SER A 529 8.61 15.58 -32.75
N PRO A 530 8.59 16.73 -32.05
CA PRO A 530 8.36 16.76 -30.61
C PRO A 530 6.86 16.55 -30.29
N LEU A 531 6.54 16.46 -28.99
CA LEU A 531 5.18 16.48 -28.41
C LEU A 531 4.34 15.19 -28.52
N ASN A 532 4.76 14.14 -27.81
CA ASN A 532 3.86 13.47 -26.84
C ASN A 532 4.66 12.54 -25.92
N GLY A 533 4.93 12.99 -24.69
CA GLY A 533 5.71 12.27 -23.68
C GLY A 533 4.96 11.12 -23.03
N LYS A 534 4.64 10.06 -23.78
CA LYS A 534 4.44 8.73 -23.19
C LYS A 534 5.79 8.01 -23.20
N PRO A 535 6.29 7.47 -22.07
CA PRO A 535 7.50 6.67 -22.08
C PRO A 535 7.29 5.48 -23.03
N ARG A 536 8.21 5.31 -24.00
CA ARG A 536 8.23 4.11 -24.84
C ARG A 536 8.41 2.91 -23.91
N LYS A 537 7.43 2.02 -23.85
CA LYS A 537 7.61 0.69 -23.24
C LYS A 537 8.60 -0.09 -24.09
N PHE A 538 9.88 -0.03 -23.72
CA PHE A 538 10.89 -0.92 -24.26
C PHE A 538 10.50 -2.35 -23.89
N HIS A 539 10.11 -3.14 -24.90
CA HIS A 539 9.92 -4.57 -24.74
C HIS A 539 11.32 -5.18 -24.76
N TYR A 540 11.84 -5.49 -23.57
CA TYR A 540 13.16 -6.06 -23.43
C TYR A 540 13.04 -7.58 -23.50
N GLN A 541 13.59 -8.20 -24.55
CA GLN A 541 13.44 -9.64 -24.74
C GLN A 541 14.03 -10.42 -23.57
N ILE A 542 13.18 -11.22 -22.94
CA ILE A 542 13.49 -12.01 -21.73
C ILE A 542 14.60 -13.04 -21.97
N SER A 543 14.75 -13.51 -23.22
CA SER A 543 15.88 -14.31 -23.68
C SER A 543 17.23 -13.69 -23.31
N ASN A 544 17.40 -12.37 -23.48
CA ASN A 544 18.63 -11.65 -23.13
C ASN A 544 18.84 -11.57 -21.62
N PHE A 545 17.77 -11.52 -20.81
CA PHE A 545 17.87 -11.56 -19.35
C PHE A 545 18.30 -12.95 -18.86
N ALA A 546 17.62 -14.02 -19.30
CA ALA A 546 17.98 -15.40 -18.95
C ALA A 546 19.40 -15.76 -19.43
N TYR A 547 19.81 -15.30 -20.61
CA TYR A 547 21.19 -15.44 -21.10
C TYR A 547 22.22 -14.82 -20.14
N ARG A 548 21.97 -13.62 -19.61
CA ARG A 548 22.86 -13.00 -18.61
C ARG A 548 22.84 -13.74 -17.27
N VAL A 549 21.68 -14.23 -16.81
CA VAL A 549 21.58 -15.06 -15.60
C VAL A 549 22.43 -16.33 -15.71
N ARG A 550 22.45 -16.98 -16.89
CA ARG A 550 23.28 -18.17 -17.17
C ARG A 550 24.79 -17.92 -17.18
N LYS A 551 25.25 -16.66 -17.29
CA LYS A 551 26.67 -16.29 -17.13
C LYS A 551 27.12 -16.29 -15.66
N LEU A 552 26.21 -16.21 -14.70
CA LEU A 552 26.55 -16.25 -13.27
C LEU A 552 27.01 -17.65 -12.87
N SER A 553 28.01 -17.74 -11.99
CA SER A 553 28.34 -19.01 -11.36
C SER A 553 27.16 -19.53 -10.53
N TRP A 554 27.09 -20.85 -10.37
CA TRP A 554 26.03 -21.47 -9.57
C TRP A 554 25.96 -20.89 -8.16
N ASN A 555 27.10 -20.56 -7.54
CA ASN A 555 27.13 -20.00 -6.19
C ASN A 555 26.61 -18.55 -6.16
N GLU A 556 26.96 -17.70 -7.13
CA GLU A 556 26.41 -16.34 -7.23
C GLU A 556 24.90 -16.36 -7.44
N TYR A 557 24.41 -17.21 -8.35
CA TYR A 557 22.98 -17.38 -8.59
C TYR A 557 22.26 -17.93 -7.36
N LEU A 558 22.78 -19.00 -6.75
CA LEU A 558 22.21 -19.63 -5.56
C LEU A 558 22.13 -18.63 -4.39
N ASN A 559 23.16 -17.79 -4.20
CA ASN A 559 23.21 -16.75 -3.16
C ASN A 559 22.05 -15.74 -3.24
N THR A 560 21.41 -15.57 -4.40
CA THR A 560 20.19 -14.75 -4.51
C THR A 560 18.99 -15.37 -3.77
N PHE A 561 18.96 -16.69 -3.55
CA PHE A 561 17.89 -17.40 -2.84
C PHE A 561 18.14 -17.56 -1.33
N ALA A 562 19.16 -16.91 -0.77
CA ALA A 562 19.56 -17.11 0.62
C ALA A 562 18.40 -16.96 1.61
N LEU A 563 17.61 -15.88 1.48
CA LEU A 563 16.45 -15.64 2.35
C LEU A 563 15.31 -16.65 2.14
N VAL A 564 15.18 -17.20 0.93
CA VAL A 564 14.16 -18.24 0.62
C VAL A 564 14.52 -19.57 1.32
N PHE A 565 15.80 -19.93 1.32
CA PHE A 565 16.29 -21.11 2.05
C PHE A 565 16.26 -20.90 3.57
N PHE A 566 16.65 -19.71 4.05
CA PHE A 566 16.53 -19.33 5.46
C PHE A 566 15.08 -19.45 5.94
N GLN A 567 14.13 -18.84 5.23
CA GLN A 567 12.69 -18.95 5.52
C GLN A 567 12.24 -20.41 5.62
N ASN A 568 12.55 -21.26 4.64
CA ASN A 568 12.16 -22.67 4.70
C ASN A 568 12.82 -23.42 5.88
N GLY A 569 14.08 -23.08 6.19
CA GLY A 569 14.79 -23.57 7.38
C GLY A 569 14.08 -23.22 8.69
N VAL A 570 13.69 -21.95 8.87
CA VAL A 570 12.97 -21.46 10.05
C VAL A 570 11.58 -22.10 10.15
N LEU A 571 10.83 -22.19 9.04
CA LEU A 571 9.53 -22.86 9.01
C LEU A 571 9.64 -24.35 9.37
N ARG A 572 10.68 -25.05 8.90
CA ARG A 572 10.94 -26.46 9.24
C ARG A 572 11.33 -26.63 10.71
N THR A 573 12.11 -25.70 11.25
CA THR A 573 12.76 -25.82 12.59
C THR A 573 11.86 -25.35 13.73
N TYR A 574 11.05 -24.31 13.50
CA TYR A 574 10.21 -23.68 14.53
C TYR A 574 8.73 -23.71 14.16
N GLY A 575 8.36 -23.39 12.91
CA GLY A 575 6.96 -23.35 12.47
C GLY A 575 6.26 -24.71 12.55
N VAL A 576 6.87 -25.77 12.01
CA VAL A 576 6.27 -27.13 12.03
C VAL A 576 6.13 -27.69 13.45
N PRO A 577 7.13 -27.60 14.36
CA PRO A 577 6.94 -27.97 15.76
C PRO A 577 5.85 -27.14 16.46
N ARG A 578 5.77 -25.84 16.21
CA ARG A 578 4.74 -24.96 16.79
C ARG A 578 3.32 -25.34 16.35
N VAL A 579 3.13 -25.66 15.06
CA VAL A 579 1.85 -26.20 14.56
C VAL A 579 1.47 -27.50 15.28
N ARG A 580 2.42 -28.42 15.48
CA ARG A 580 2.17 -29.69 16.20
C ARG A 580 1.83 -29.47 17.67
N GLU A 581 2.49 -28.51 18.34
CA GLU A 581 2.19 -28.13 19.72
C GLU A 581 0.73 -27.65 19.84
N LEU A 582 0.31 -26.76 18.94
CA LEU A 582 -1.06 -26.26 18.88
C LEU A 582 -2.09 -27.36 18.52
N GLN A 583 -1.77 -28.24 17.57
CA GLN A 583 -2.62 -29.38 17.21
C GLN A 583 -2.81 -30.32 18.41
N HIS A 584 -1.74 -30.67 19.10
CA HIS A 584 -1.80 -31.51 20.30
C HIS A 584 -2.59 -30.83 21.42
N ALA A 585 -2.40 -29.52 21.65
CA ALA A 585 -3.18 -28.77 22.64
C ALA A 585 -4.69 -28.79 22.31
N PHE A 586 -5.06 -28.62 21.03
CA PHE A 586 -6.43 -28.70 20.56
C PHE A 586 -7.04 -30.11 20.69
N GLU A 587 -6.27 -31.16 20.39
CA GLU A 587 -6.67 -32.56 20.56
C GLU A 587 -6.92 -32.89 22.05
N GLN A 588 -6.01 -32.53 22.96
CA GLN A 588 -6.20 -32.75 24.40
C GLN A 588 -7.44 -32.00 24.93
N ALA A 589 -7.59 -30.71 24.59
CA ALA A 589 -8.77 -29.91 24.94
C ALA A 589 -10.09 -30.41 24.32
N SER A 590 -10.01 -31.31 23.32
CA SER A 590 -11.17 -32.00 22.73
C SER A 590 -11.46 -33.32 23.43
N LEU A 591 -10.42 -34.10 23.76
CA LEU A 591 -10.52 -35.41 24.43
C LEU A 591 -10.98 -35.30 25.89
N GLU A 592 -10.50 -34.30 26.65
CA GLU A 592 -10.86 -34.05 28.05
C GLU A 592 -12.33 -33.66 28.26
N HIS A 593 -13.10 -33.49 27.19
CA HIS A 593 -14.54 -33.20 27.21
C HIS A 593 -15.35 -34.16 26.31
N ALA A 594 -14.80 -35.31 25.93
CA ALA A 594 -15.65 -36.43 25.51
C ALA A 594 -16.61 -36.74 26.69
N PRO A 595 -17.94 -36.75 26.49
CA PRO A 595 -18.87 -36.87 27.60
C PRO A 595 -18.72 -38.25 28.24
N SER A 596 -18.12 -38.29 29.43
CA SER A 596 -18.13 -39.47 30.29
C SER A 596 -19.57 -39.96 30.43
N PRO A 597 -19.86 -41.26 30.25
CA PRO A 597 -21.17 -41.79 30.64
C PRO A 597 -21.38 -41.45 32.13
N PRO A 598 -22.61 -41.10 32.55
CA PRO A 598 -22.85 -40.37 33.80
C PRO A 598 -22.42 -41.18 35.04
N SER A 599 -21.17 -40.97 35.43
CA SER A 599 -20.54 -41.51 36.63
C SER A 599 -20.79 -40.52 37.76
N TYR A 600 -21.65 -40.90 38.70
CA TYR A 600 -21.87 -40.13 39.92
C TYR A 600 -20.60 -40.14 40.78
N GLY A 601 -20.05 -38.96 41.08
CA GLY A 601 -19.17 -38.77 42.23
C GLY A 601 -17.66 -38.69 41.96
N ALA A 602 -17.24 -37.74 41.13
CA ALA A 602 -15.90 -37.14 41.26
C ALA A 602 -15.99 -35.65 40.95
N ALA A 603 -15.60 -34.80 41.91
CA ALA A 603 -15.43 -33.37 41.67
C ALA A 603 -14.07 -33.15 40.98
N VAL A 604 -14.11 -32.86 39.69
CA VAL A 604 -12.95 -32.32 38.95
C VAL A 604 -13.01 -30.80 39.06
N ASP A 605 -11.89 -30.16 39.37
CA ASP A 605 -11.80 -28.70 39.47
C ASP A 605 -12.18 -28.04 38.13
N LYS A 606 -13.14 -27.11 38.19
CA LYS A 606 -13.78 -26.52 37.00
C LYS A 606 -13.22 -25.16 36.58
N GLU A 607 -12.37 -24.53 37.38
CA GLU A 607 -11.97 -23.13 37.17
C GLU A 607 -10.79 -22.97 36.20
N GLU A 608 -9.82 -23.89 36.18
CA GLU A 608 -8.59 -23.71 35.38
C GLU A 608 -8.75 -24.15 33.91
N VAL A 609 -9.45 -25.26 33.64
CA VAL A 609 -9.69 -25.75 32.26
C VAL A 609 -10.74 -24.92 31.51
N GLY A 610 -11.67 -24.29 32.24
CA GLY A 610 -12.70 -23.45 31.66
C GLY A 610 -12.16 -22.17 31.00
N SER A 611 -11.09 -21.59 31.56
CA SER A 611 -10.48 -20.34 31.07
C SER A 611 -9.58 -20.53 29.85
N VAL A 612 -9.00 -21.72 29.67
CA VAL A 612 -8.18 -22.10 28.49
C VAL A 612 -9.04 -22.56 27.32
N ARG A 613 -10.27 -23.04 27.57
CA ARG A 613 -11.25 -23.41 26.54
C ARG A 613 -12.14 -22.24 26.10
N ALA A 614 -12.52 -21.36 27.03
CA ALA A 614 -12.58 -19.92 26.72
C ALA A 614 -11.17 -19.42 26.35
N ALA A 615 -10.99 -18.18 25.90
CA ALA A 615 -9.80 -17.80 25.11
C ALA A 615 -9.70 -18.62 23.80
N MET A 616 -9.39 -19.93 23.82
CA MET A 616 -9.30 -20.73 22.58
C MET A 616 -10.57 -20.70 21.72
N TYR A 617 -11.78 -21.00 22.24
CA TYR A 617 -13.00 -20.93 21.41
C TYR A 617 -13.56 -19.51 21.22
N THR A 618 -13.20 -18.54 22.07
CA THR A 618 -13.55 -17.13 21.83
C THR A 618 -12.65 -16.48 20.78
N ASN A 619 -11.43 -17.00 20.59
CA ASN A 619 -10.43 -16.40 19.71
C ASN A 619 -10.24 -17.20 18.41
N SER A 620 -10.50 -18.53 18.39
CA SER A 620 -10.23 -19.41 17.25
C SER A 620 -11.50 -19.92 16.56
N SER A 621 -11.67 -19.52 15.30
CA SER A 621 -12.69 -20.06 14.40
C SER A 621 -12.20 -21.32 13.66
N GLN A 622 -13.13 -22.10 13.08
CA GLN A 622 -12.79 -23.25 12.21
C GLN A 622 -11.78 -22.88 11.10
N PHE A 623 -11.93 -21.69 10.53
CA PHE A 623 -11.01 -21.13 9.53
C PHE A 623 -9.54 -21.07 10.00
N MET A 624 -9.30 -20.86 11.30
CA MET A 624 -7.93 -20.83 11.83
C MET A 624 -7.34 -22.25 11.98
N LEU A 625 -8.16 -23.24 12.34
CA LEU A 625 -7.75 -24.65 12.34
C LEU A 625 -7.44 -25.13 10.91
N ASP A 626 -8.27 -24.73 9.94
CA ASP A 626 -8.05 -25.02 8.52
C ASP A 626 -6.76 -24.38 7.98
N ASN A 627 -6.36 -23.23 8.53
CA ASN A 627 -5.13 -22.51 8.18
C ASN A 627 -3.86 -23.03 8.87
N MET A 628 -3.91 -24.04 9.75
CA MET A 628 -2.67 -24.60 10.37
C MET A 628 -1.72 -25.20 9.33
N TRP A 629 -2.23 -25.54 8.14
CA TRP A 629 -1.43 -26.01 7.01
C TRP A 629 -0.64 -24.90 6.31
N GLN A 630 -0.83 -23.64 6.68
CA GLN A 630 -0.17 -22.50 6.04
C GLN A 630 1.36 -22.53 6.19
N VAL A 631 1.89 -23.12 7.26
CA VAL A 631 3.34 -23.38 7.40
C VAL A 631 3.84 -24.28 6.27
N LEU A 632 3.12 -25.37 5.96
CA LEU A 632 3.51 -26.30 4.88
C LEU A 632 3.31 -25.68 3.50
N ALA A 633 2.24 -24.91 3.32
CA ALA A 633 1.99 -24.14 2.10
C ALA A 633 3.13 -23.13 1.84
N ALA A 634 3.55 -22.39 2.87
CA ALA A 634 4.66 -21.45 2.80
C ALA A 634 5.99 -22.14 2.45
N GLN A 635 6.28 -23.31 3.04
CA GLN A 635 7.43 -24.13 2.66
C GLN A 635 7.36 -24.60 1.20
N TYR A 636 6.19 -25.03 0.74
CA TYR A 636 5.97 -25.41 -0.65
C TYR A 636 6.24 -24.22 -1.59
N HIS A 637 5.66 -23.06 -1.32
CA HIS A 637 5.84 -21.87 -2.17
C HIS A 637 7.29 -21.40 -2.21
N SER A 638 8.03 -21.47 -1.09
CA SER A 638 9.47 -21.19 -1.06
C SER A 638 10.26 -22.15 -1.96
N ALA A 639 9.94 -23.44 -1.92
CA ALA A 639 10.55 -24.45 -2.79
C ALA A 639 10.15 -24.26 -4.26
N PHE A 640 8.87 -23.96 -4.53
CA PHE A 640 8.34 -23.73 -5.88
C PHE A 640 8.99 -22.53 -6.56
N ASN A 641 9.11 -21.38 -5.86
CA ASN A 641 9.80 -20.20 -6.38
C ASN A 641 11.25 -20.52 -6.79
N PHE A 642 12.01 -21.27 -5.97
CA PHE A 642 13.35 -21.70 -6.37
C PHE A 642 13.33 -22.58 -7.63
N LEU A 643 12.40 -23.53 -7.73
CA LEU A 643 12.30 -24.43 -8.90
C LEU A 643 11.92 -23.66 -10.17
N GLU A 644 10.88 -22.83 -10.12
CA GLU A 644 10.38 -22.01 -11.23
C GLU A 644 11.46 -21.09 -11.78
N GLN A 645 12.06 -20.25 -10.92
CA GLN A 645 13.10 -19.31 -11.32
C GLN A 645 14.36 -20.04 -11.82
N THR A 646 14.75 -21.16 -11.19
CA THR A 646 15.92 -21.94 -11.64
C THR A 646 15.65 -22.61 -12.98
N TRP A 647 14.45 -23.14 -13.21
CA TRP A 647 14.09 -23.82 -14.46
C TRP A 647 14.00 -22.87 -15.66
N LEU A 648 13.46 -21.67 -15.45
CA LEU A 648 13.21 -20.68 -16.50
C LEU A 648 14.42 -19.78 -16.78
N LEU A 649 15.13 -19.33 -15.74
CA LEU A 649 16.21 -18.34 -15.89
C LEU A 649 17.60 -18.98 -15.95
N TYR A 650 17.90 -19.91 -15.05
CA TYR A 650 19.24 -20.51 -14.94
C TYR A 650 19.39 -21.78 -15.78
N GLY A 651 18.33 -22.57 -15.90
CA GLY A 651 18.31 -23.82 -16.65
C GLY A 651 18.42 -23.57 -18.14
N ASP A 652 19.53 -23.99 -18.73
CA ASP A 652 19.68 -24.19 -20.17
C ASP A 652 19.23 -25.60 -20.58
N SER A 653 19.29 -25.90 -21.88
CA SER A 653 18.91 -27.22 -22.41
C SER A 653 19.76 -28.36 -21.81
N ALA A 654 21.04 -28.11 -21.53
CA ALA A 654 21.94 -29.12 -20.95
C ALA A 654 21.60 -29.42 -19.48
N PHE A 655 21.26 -28.40 -18.69
CA PHE A 655 20.75 -28.54 -17.32
C PHE A 655 19.43 -29.32 -17.29
N LYS A 656 18.45 -28.92 -18.11
CA LYS A 656 17.14 -29.58 -18.20
C LYS A 656 17.27 -31.07 -18.58
N VAL A 657 18.09 -31.38 -19.59
CA VAL A 657 18.42 -32.76 -19.97
C VAL A 657 19.13 -33.52 -18.84
N SER A 658 20.03 -32.88 -18.10
CA SER A 658 20.75 -33.50 -16.97
C SER A 658 19.81 -33.81 -15.79
N VAL A 659 18.87 -32.92 -15.49
CA VAL A 659 17.79 -33.12 -14.51
C VAL A 659 16.94 -34.34 -14.91
N GLU A 660 16.48 -34.39 -16.17
CA GLU A 660 15.67 -35.48 -16.71
C GLU A 660 16.40 -36.83 -16.71
N GLN A 661 17.69 -36.85 -17.07
CA GLN A 661 18.50 -38.07 -17.04
C GLN A 661 18.80 -38.56 -15.62
N THR A 662 18.89 -37.65 -14.64
CA THR A 662 19.25 -37.99 -13.25
C THR A 662 18.04 -38.48 -12.45
N ARG A 663 16.85 -37.93 -12.70
CA ARG A 663 15.59 -38.41 -12.10
C ARG A 663 14.40 -38.01 -12.99
N ARG A 664 13.63 -38.99 -13.44
CA ARG A 664 12.48 -38.77 -14.33
C ARG A 664 11.19 -38.59 -13.53
N PRO A 665 10.16 -37.93 -14.07
CA PRO A 665 8.82 -37.87 -13.46
C PRO A 665 8.28 -39.24 -13.03
N GLU A 666 8.48 -40.30 -13.82
CA GLU A 666 7.98 -41.65 -13.50
C GLU A 666 8.60 -42.23 -12.22
N ASP A 667 9.80 -41.80 -11.83
CA ASP A 667 10.43 -42.27 -10.60
C ASP A 667 9.59 -41.91 -9.37
N TYR A 668 9.01 -40.71 -9.34
CA TYR A 668 8.13 -40.25 -8.26
C TYR A 668 6.73 -40.88 -8.30
N VAL A 669 6.31 -41.41 -9.45
CA VAL A 669 5.05 -42.15 -9.62
C VAL A 669 5.21 -43.58 -9.11
N VAL A 670 6.32 -44.24 -9.48
CA VAL A 670 6.59 -45.64 -9.12
C VAL A 670 7.06 -45.80 -7.67
N ARG A 671 7.95 -44.92 -7.19
CA ARG A 671 8.60 -45.05 -5.86
C ARG A 671 8.02 -44.12 -4.79
N GLY A 672 7.16 -43.17 -5.18
CA GLY A 672 6.80 -42.04 -4.32
C GLY A 672 7.98 -41.08 -4.12
N VAL A 673 7.86 -40.16 -3.16
CA VAL A 673 9.00 -39.36 -2.70
C VAL A 673 9.59 -40.03 -1.46
N THR A 674 10.81 -40.54 -1.56
CA THR A 674 11.49 -41.20 -0.44
C THR A 674 12.34 -40.20 0.37
N PRO A 675 12.63 -40.47 1.65
CA PRO A 675 13.37 -39.53 2.51
C PRO A 675 14.76 -39.16 1.97
N ASP A 676 15.45 -40.11 1.35
CA ASP A 676 16.79 -39.93 0.74
C ASP A 676 16.76 -38.97 -0.47
N MET A 677 15.65 -38.89 -1.21
CA MET A 677 15.49 -37.95 -2.33
C MET A 677 15.44 -36.48 -1.88
N ARG A 678 15.02 -36.23 -0.63
CA ARG A 678 14.87 -34.89 -0.02
C ARG A 678 16.07 -34.49 0.85
N THR A 679 17.08 -35.34 0.97
CA THR A 679 18.33 -35.04 1.67
C THR A 679 19.45 -34.82 0.66
N PRO A 680 20.23 -33.73 0.75
CA PRO A 680 21.44 -33.57 -0.06
C PRO A 680 22.37 -34.77 0.14
N SER A 681 22.88 -35.35 -0.96
CA SER A 681 23.72 -36.55 -0.92
C SER A 681 25.17 -36.24 -0.48
N LEU A 682 25.34 -35.83 0.77
CA LEU A 682 26.65 -35.58 1.42
C LEU A 682 27.10 -36.73 2.32
N ALA A 683 26.31 -37.80 2.43
CA ALA A 683 26.49 -38.88 3.41
C ALA A 683 27.21 -40.14 2.88
N LYS A 684 28.18 -40.00 1.96
CA LYS A 684 29.16 -41.06 1.60
C LYS A 684 30.57 -40.50 1.41
N GLY A 685 31.10 -39.90 2.49
CA GLY A 685 32.43 -39.27 2.50
C GLY A 685 32.98 -39.04 3.92
N LYS A 686 32.71 -39.93 4.87
CA LYS A 686 33.39 -39.91 6.17
C LYS A 686 34.73 -40.61 6.05
N GLU A 687 35.80 -39.82 5.89
CA GLU A 687 37.14 -39.98 6.51
C GLU A 687 38.17 -39.14 5.75
N SER A 688 38.31 -37.86 6.09
CA SER A 688 39.64 -37.27 6.26
C SER A 688 39.60 -36.01 7.13
N THR A 689 40.57 -35.93 8.04
CA THR A 689 40.80 -34.86 9.01
C THR A 689 41.32 -33.57 8.40
N VAL A 690 40.87 -32.44 8.95
CA VAL A 690 41.62 -31.19 9.21
C VAL A 690 42.92 -30.99 8.40
N VAL A 691 42.85 -30.22 7.30
CA VAL A 691 44.03 -29.53 6.74
C VAL A 691 43.65 -28.14 6.20
N SER A 692 44.32 -27.14 6.77
CA SER A 692 44.71 -25.84 6.22
C SER A 692 44.15 -25.36 4.87
N THR A 693 43.48 -24.20 4.91
CA THR A 693 43.40 -23.25 3.78
C THR A 693 44.79 -22.86 3.27
N THR A 694 45.16 -23.25 2.03
CA THR A 694 46.12 -22.53 1.13
C THR A 694 46.40 -23.26 -0.20
N ALA A 695 46.01 -24.53 -0.40
CA ALA A 695 46.51 -25.34 -1.51
C ALA A 695 45.68 -25.38 -2.82
N ASP A 696 44.43 -24.92 -2.83
CA ASP A 696 43.52 -25.13 -3.98
C ASP A 696 43.66 -24.12 -5.13
N ALA A 697 44.51 -23.10 -5.00
CA ALA A 697 44.68 -22.06 -6.01
C ALA A 697 45.43 -22.55 -7.29
N GLU A 698 46.22 -23.62 -7.21
CA GLU A 698 47.04 -24.09 -8.35
C GLU A 698 46.39 -25.23 -9.16
N ALA A 699 45.28 -25.81 -8.70
CA ALA A 699 44.60 -26.91 -9.38
C ALA A 699 43.74 -26.47 -10.59
N LEU A 700 43.44 -25.18 -10.72
CA LEU A 700 42.50 -24.63 -11.71
C LEU A 700 43.08 -24.38 -13.11
N ASN A 701 44.38 -24.63 -13.34
CA ASN A 701 45.08 -24.18 -14.57
C ASN A 701 45.53 -25.30 -15.53
N ASN A 702 45.20 -26.57 -15.27
CA ASN A 702 45.60 -27.69 -16.14
C ASN A 702 44.51 -28.13 -17.13
N ASN A 703 44.46 -27.43 -18.28
CA ASN A 703 43.59 -27.72 -19.42
C ASN A 703 44.02 -28.98 -20.21
N ASN A 704 43.97 -30.18 -19.60
CA ASN A 704 44.14 -31.45 -20.33
C ASN A 704 43.54 -32.66 -19.59
N SER A 705 42.28 -33.00 -19.87
CA SER A 705 41.74 -34.37 -19.71
C SER A 705 40.35 -34.55 -20.36
N ASN A 706 40.07 -35.80 -20.76
CA ASN A 706 38.94 -36.29 -21.59
C ASN A 706 37.54 -35.67 -21.36
N PRO A 707 36.71 -35.52 -22.42
CA PRO A 707 35.33 -35.01 -22.33
C PRO A 707 34.28 -36.06 -21.89
N LYS A 708 34.67 -37.16 -21.23
CA LYS A 708 33.75 -38.19 -20.72
C LYS A 708 33.95 -38.32 -19.20
N GLU A 709 32.93 -37.88 -18.45
CA GLU A 709 32.83 -37.75 -16.96
C GLU A 709 32.86 -36.32 -16.36
N LYS A 710 32.34 -35.30 -17.08
CA LYS A 710 31.93 -34.05 -16.42
C LYS A 710 30.55 -34.22 -15.78
N LYS A 711 30.50 -34.54 -14.48
CA LYS A 711 29.22 -34.63 -13.75
C LYS A 711 28.61 -33.22 -13.55
N PRO A 712 27.34 -32.95 -13.91
CA PRO A 712 26.65 -31.69 -13.66
C PRO A 712 26.16 -31.58 -12.20
N LEU A 713 27.03 -31.89 -11.25
CA LEU A 713 26.69 -32.41 -9.93
C LEU A 713 25.84 -31.49 -9.03
N PRO A 714 26.27 -30.26 -8.67
CA PRO A 714 25.71 -29.58 -7.51
C PRO A 714 24.34 -28.96 -7.78
N ALA A 715 24.21 -28.24 -8.90
CA ALA A 715 22.98 -27.55 -9.28
C ALA A 715 21.83 -28.54 -9.54
N VAL A 716 22.08 -29.58 -10.35
CA VAL A 716 21.11 -30.64 -10.63
C VAL A 716 20.74 -31.40 -9.35
N SER A 717 21.70 -31.72 -8.48
CA SER A 717 21.42 -32.39 -7.22
C SER A 717 20.58 -31.54 -6.26
N LEU A 718 20.83 -30.24 -6.16
CA LEU A 718 20.02 -29.36 -5.30
C LEU A 718 18.63 -29.17 -5.89
N PHE A 719 18.51 -28.91 -7.19
CA PHE A 719 17.23 -28.81 -7.89
C PHE A 719 16.36 -30.05 -7.63
N LEU A 720 16.89 -31.25 -7.85
CA LEU A 720 16.18 -32.51 -7.59
C LEU A 720 15.88 -32.75 -6.10
N THR A 721 16.67 -32.18 -5.19
CA THR A 721 16.38 -32.26 -3.74
C THR A 721 15.20 -31.36 -3.36
N VAL A 722 15.15 -30.13 -3.90
CA VAL A 722 14.06 -29.18 -3.68
C VAL A 722 12.78 -29.62 -4.39
N GLU A 723 12.89 -30.19 -5.61
CA GLU A 723 11.77 -30.78 -6.36
C GLU A 723 11.09 -31.90 -5.57
N ALA A 724 11.88 -32.80 -4.97
CA ALA A 724 11.36 -33.84 -4.10
C ALA A 724 10.66 -33.28 -2.86
N ASP A 725 11.22 -32.26 -2.20
CA ASP A 725 10.61 -31.65 -1.02
C ASP A 725 9.31 -30.91 -1.38
N ALA A 726 9.28 -30.16 -2.47
CA ALA A 726 8.08 -29.50 -3.01
C ALA A 726 6.99 -30.53 -3.36
N LEU A 727 7.32 -31.59 -4.10
CA LEU A 727 6.37 -32.62 -4.48
C LEU A 727 5.85 -33.40 -3.25
N TYR A 728 6.69 -33.61 -2.24
CA TYR A 728 6.25 -34.18 -0.95
C TYR A 728 5.26 -33.25 -0.24
N LEU A 729 5.57 -31.96 -0.14
CA LEU A 729 4.70 -30.98 0.52
C LEU A 729 3.37 -30.83 -0.20
N ALA A 730 3.35 -30.71 -1.53
CA ALA A 730 2.12 -30.62 -2.33
C ALA A 730 1.28 -31.91 -2.24
N LYS A 731 1.89 -33.10 -2.29
CA LYS A 731 1.18 -34.38 -2.08
C LYS A 731 0.60 -34.50 -0.67
N ARG A 732 1.29 -33.97 0.34
CA ARG A 732 0.83 -33.94 1.73
C ARG A 732 -0.34 -32.98 1.90
N LEU A 733 -0.21 -31.75 1.40
CA LEU A 733 -1.27 -30.73 1.40
C LEU A 733 -2.52 -31.16 0.62
N LEU A 734 -2.37 -31.90 -0.48
CA LEU A 734 -3.50 -32.51 -1.20
C LEU A 734 -4.37 -33.45 -0.33
N LEU A 735 -3.79 -34.04 0.71
CA LEU A 735 -4.49 -34.94 1.66
C LEU A 735 -4.93 -34.20 2.94
N GLU A 736 -4.09 -33.32 3.45
CA GLU A 736 -4.26 -32.66 4.75
C GLU A 736 -5.08 -31.35 4.67
N ASP A 737 -5.05 -30.65 3.53
CA ASP A 737 -5.83 -29.44 3.25
C ASP A 737 -6.95 -29.74 2.23
N PRO A 738 -8.13 -30.21 2.69
CA PRO A 738 -9.23 -30.57 1.82
C PRO A 738 -9.84 -29.35 1.10
N ILE A 739 -9.73 -28.15 1.67
CA ILE A 739 -10.30 -26.91 1.13
C ILE A 739 -9.58 -26.53 -0.16
N ARG A 740 -8.24 -26.52 -0.14
CA ARG A 740 -7.41 -26.19 -1.31
C ARG A 740 -6.97 -27.44 -2.09
N SER A 741 -7.55 -28.61 -1.83
CA SER A 741 -7.23 -29.88 -2.51
C SER A 741 -7.18 -29.82 -4.05
N LYS A 742 -8.05 -29.03 -4.71
CA LYS A 742 -7.98 -28.81 -6.17
C LYS A 742 -6.74 -28.03 -6.60
N TYR A 743 -6.34 -27.03 -5.81
CA TYR A 743 -5.12 -26.27 -6.02
C TYR A 743 -3.90 -27.17 -5.79
N TRP A 744 -3.82 -27.84 -4.64
CA TRP A 744 -2.72 -28.77 -4.35
C TRP A 744 -2.60 -29.92 -5.35
N LYS A 745 -3.72 -30.38 -5.93
CA LYS A 745 -3.68 -31.32 -7.05
C LYS A 745 -2.95 -30.70 -8.25
N ASN A 746 -3.31 -29.49 -8.67
CA ASN A 746 -2.62 -28.77 -9.75
C ASN A 746 -1.12 -28.67 -9.47
N GLU A 747 -0.74 -28.20 -8.29
CA GLU A 747 0.65 -28.05 -7.85
C GLU A 747 1.46 -29.37 -7.93
N VAL A 748 0.84 -30.50 -7.59
CA VAL A 748 1.44 -31.83 -7.78
C VAL A 748 1.69 -32.12 -9.27
N TRP A 749 0.79 -31.77 -10.19
CA TRP A 749 1.02 -31.93 -11.63
C TRP A 749 2.12 -30.98 -12.13
N THR A 750 2.06 -29.70 -11.74
CA THR A 750 3.05 -28.67 -12.11
C THR A 750 4.47 -29.12 -11.80
N VAL A 751 4.74 -29.52 -10.54
CA VAL A 751 6.07 -29.98 -10.12
C VAL A 751 6.43 -31.33 -10.72
N LEU A 752 5.50 -32.30 -10.77
CA LEU A 752 5.80 -33.63 -11.29
C LEU A 752 6.19 -33.62 -12.78
N TYR A 753 5.55 -32.77 -13.59
CA TYR A 753 5.80 -32.67 -15.03
C TYR A 753 6.69 -31.47 -15.40
N ARG A 754 7.26 -30.77 -14.41
CA ARG A 754 8.18 -29.63 -14.59
C ARG A 754 7.56 -28.50 -15.45
N GLN A 755 6.25 -28.32 -15.33
CA GLN A 755 5.44 -27.32 -16.05
C GLN A 755 5.42 -25.99 -15.29
N TYR A 756 6.61 -25.52 -14.89
CA TYR A 756 6.80 -24.28 -14.14
C TYR A 756 6.47 -23.04 -14.99
#